data_AF-A0A8S0RZI9-F1
#
_entry.id   AF-A0A8S0RZI9-F1
#
_cell.length_a   1.000
_cell.length_b   1.000
_cell.length_c   1.000
_cell.angle_alpha   90.00
_cell.angle_beta   90.00
_cell.angle_gamma   90.00
#
_symmetry.space_group_name_H-M   'P 1'
#
loop_
_entity.id
_entity.type
_entity.pdbx_description
1 polymer ?
#
loop_
_entity_poly.entity_id
_entity_poly.type
_entity_poly.pdbx_seq_one_letter_code
_entity_poly.pdbx_strand_id
1 'polypeptide(L)'
;MMESPEREMSGVAMEFPVNDGAMSCSPPTIPSWLRRRLSESKTPPPSTVEEIEARLRGADIRRQKFYENLSSKARPKPRSPLRCSSHEDDLGQRIEAKLQAAEEKRLSILINAQMRLAKLDELRQAAKIEAEMRFRKERAELGKKVEMRVQQAEVNRMLILKAHKQRRASIKERTSQSLLRRMTRESKYKERVCTAICQKRAAAEKKRLALLEAEKRRVRARVSQVRKVARSISHLRDIERKEMKNKLEDRLQRARRQRAEYLKQRGRVQNFVCYDWNNMQDQQANILSRKLARCWRKFVTSRKTTTHLARAYIQLNINEGSVKGMPFEQFALLIQSTVTLRTAKALLDRIESRFNLSRNAGSALNTSSLDDIDHLLKRVASPKKRETPRKNISSREEKMTASIRQAAKIPAKLSRYQVRVVLCAYMILGHPDAVISGRGEREIALAKSAEKFVKELELLIKITLNGPTQVSDGLSNRLLGGCRTFRSQLGEFDSAWCSFLNSFVVWKVKDARSLEEDLVKAACRLELSMIQTCKMTPDGESGSLTDDMKAIQKQVNEDQKLLREKVLHLSGDAGIKRMENEISDTRMKFFEARENGRPINPLSTLILSPNTDSPPSLDSLKKTNDLTENTRKRCPVVRSLFSDEVYPKEVSSSTSSSSPYQYSSEKLDMENVRIVNECVHGENLKFIDSHNSADEGRDSIMAKVRETMKKAYWDGIVESVKKDKSNYSRVVELMREVSDEICAMAPLSWRQEIIEAIDLDILTEVLNSGEVDIGYMRKILEFALITLQKLSAPAYEDELKGKHQKFLKELAEICWASDGSENSHVIALIKGLRFILEQIQELKQEISRARIRMLEPILKGPGALEFLGKAFTKHYGHPSNAFTSLPLTANWLSSVNGSKDQEWNEHKSALSLLTNKRESSSLGFLPSITLRTGGSSLVKMSSNPVDASSSSSYASSLTENIDHASECNGEEIDVLVRLGLLKLVNRVHGLEEDELPETMKLDFSRLRAVQSRVQKIIVIATSILVLRQALVSQRTVTSQADVENLLSSSVEKLSARLDSSKDAGIKDIIEVLGEAVEKSIGMKLESMEEIMARMLAKNLQQEDAVFNMVSRAIYLAARGVVLGGTGKDGRELAEKALQKAGAGLLLDEVVAAASVLVAAAKISVSVHGPWYASLIKKE
;
A
#
# COMPACT_ATOMS: atom_id res chain seq x y z
N MET A 1 3.64 -5.97 -58.12
CA MET A 1 3.50 -7.43 -58.03
C MET A 1 2.96 -7.74 -56.63
N MET A 2 1.66 -8.01 -56.43
CA MET A 2 0.67 -8.56 -57.38
C MET A 2 1.12 -9.97 -57.83
N GLU A 3 0.33 -11.04 -57.72
CA GLU A 3 -1.13 -11.13 -57.63
C GLU A 3 -1.68 -12.11 -56.57
N SER A 4 -2.99 -12.01 -56.34
CA SER A 4 -3.91 -13.11 -56.02
C SER A 4 -5.13 -12.90 -56.94
N PRO A 5 -5.84 -13.95 -57.41
CA PRO A 5 -6.95 -14.53 -56.65
C PRO A 5 -7.02 -16.07 -56.90
N GLU A 6 -8.11 -16.84 -56.73
CA GLU A 6 -9.44 -16.60 -56.14
C GLU A 6 -9.83 -17.79 -55.24
N ARG A 7 -10.55 -18.78 -55.79
CA ARG A 7 -11.25 -19.88 -55.08
C ARG A 7 -11.63 -20.98 -56.08
N GLU A 8 -11.92 -22.18 -55.59
CA GLU A 8 -13.23 -22.80 -55.81
C GLU A 8 -13.59 -23.80 -54.69
N MET A 9 -14.83 -24.31 -54.68
CA MET A 9 -15.42 -25.08 -53.56
C MET A 9 -15.89 -26.47 -53.98
N SER A 10 -15.43 -27.52 -53.29
CA SER A 10 -16.15 -28.78 -53.05
C SER A 10 -15.34 -29.63 -52.05
N GLY A 11 -15.92 -30.41 -51.12
CA GLY A 11 -17.30 -30.55 -50.69
C GLY A 11 -17.32 -31.36 -49.38
N VAL A 12 -18.25 -31.08 -48.46
CA VAL A 12 -18.24 -31.70 -47.12
C VAL A 12 -18.99 -33.03 -47.13
N ALA A 13 -18.29 -34.13 -46.83
CA ALA A 13 -18.89 -35.38 -46.42
C ALA A 13 -19.07 -35.39 -44.88
N MET A 14 -20.32 -35.41 -44.41
CA MET A 14 -20.67 -35.64 -43.01
C MET A 14 -21.44 -36.96 -42.92
N GLU A 15 -20.98 -37.86 -42.05
CA GLU A 15 -21.80 -38.94 -41.50
C GLU A 15 -21.82 -38.79 -39.97
N PHE A 16 -23.02 -38.89 -39.39
CA PHE A 16 -23.24 -38.88 -37.95
C PHE A 16 -23.95 -40.17 -37.55
N PRO A 17 -23.48 -40.84 -36.50
CA PRO A 17 -24.36 -41.30 -35.42
C PRO A 17 -24.11 -40.41 -34.20
N VAL A 18 -25.10 -39.64 -33.72
CA VAL A 18 -26.26 -40.10 -32.93
C VAL A 18 -25.80 -40.69 -31.58
N ASN A 19 -26.09 -39.93 -30.52
CA ASN A 19 -25.91 -40.33 -29.13
C ASN A 19 -27.18 -41.03 -28.65
N ASP A 20 -27.11 -42.32 -28.35
CA ASP A 20 -27.81 -43.00 -27.24
C ASP A 20 -27.50 -44.51 -27.25
N GLY A 21 -27.59 -45.15 -26.08
CA GLY A 21 -27.48 -46.61 -25.93
C GLY A 21 -26.33 -47.08 -25.02
N ALA A 22 -26.68 -47.80 -23.95
CA ALA A 22 -25.72 -48.38 -23.02
C ALA A 22 -25.42 -49.86 -23.33
N MET A 23 -24.29 -50.35 -22.82
CA MET A 23 -23.88 -51.77 -22.72
C MET A 23 -23.62 -52.53 -24.03
N SER A 24 -22.35 -52.85 -24.32
CA SER A 24 -21.90 -54.25 -24.50
C SER A 24 -20.38 -54.41 -24.67
N CYS A 25 -19.89 -55.52 -24.13
CA CYS A 25 -18.51 -56.01 -24.01
C CYS A 25 -17.54 -55.78 -25.20
N SER A 26 -16.31 -55.35 -24.88
CA SER A 26 -15.11 -55.73 -25.65
C SER A 26 -14.56 -57.09 -25.16
N PRO A 27 -13.99 -57.95 -26.02
CA PRO A 27 -13.53 -59.28 -25.63
C PRO A 27 -12.31 -59.26 -24.66
N PRO A 28 -12.18 -60.26 -23.77
CA PRO A 28 -11.22 -60.24 -22.67
C PRO A 28 -9.76 -60.40 -23.15
N THR A 29 -8.89 -59.50 -22.69
CA THR A 29 -7.46 -59.51 -23.01
C THR A 29 -6.65 -60.32 -21.98
N ILE A 30 -5.62 -61.04 -22.48
CA ILE A 30 -4.79 -62.00 -21.73
C ILE A 30 -4.17 -61.40 -20.42
N PRO A 31 -4.21 -62.14 -19.28
CA PRO A 31 -3.68 -61.68 -17.99
C PRO A 31 -2.22 -61.20 -17.97
N SER A 32 -1.96 -60.23 -17.09
CA SER A 32 -0.70 -59.50 -16.99
C SER A 32 0.53 -60.34 -16.61
N TRP A 33 0.36 -61.46 -15.90
CA TRP A 33 1.48 -62.35 -15.53
C TRP A 33 2.01 -63.12 -16.75
N LEU A 34 1.12 -63.52 -17.66
CA LEU A 34 1.46 -64.13 -18.94
C LEU A 34 2.13 -63.10 -19.85
N ARG A 35 1.58 -61.88 -19.91
CA ARG A 35 2.22 -60.76 -20.62
C ARG A 35 3.63 -60.48 -20.06
N ARG A 36 3.83 -60.46 -18.75
CA ARG A 36 5.15 -60.24 -18.13
C ARG A 36 6.15 -61.34 -18.47
N ARG A 37 5.75 -62.63 -18.42
CA ARG A 37 6.63 -63.75 -18.85
C ARG A 37 6.97 -63.73 -20.34
N LEU A 38 6.05 -63.27 -21.20
CA LEU A 38 6.29 -63.15 -22.65
C LEU A 38 7.05 -61.87 -23.03
N SER A 39 7.01 -60.82 -22.19
CA SER A 39 7.79 -59.60 -22.35
C SER A 39 9.16 -59.63 -21.66
N GLU A 40 9.46 -60.65 -20.84
CA GLU A 40 10.82 -60.92 -20.35
C GLU A 40 11.69 -61.52 -21.47
N SER A 41 11.90 -60.73 -22.53
CA SER A 41 12.87 -60.97 -23.59
C SER A 41 14.30 -60.78 -23.05
N LYS A 42 14.71 -61.66 -22.14
CA LYS A 42 16.11 -62.02 -21.98
C LYS A 42 16.54 -62.75 -23.25
N THR A 43 16.86 -61.98 -24.28
CA THR A 43 17.95 -62.36 -25.16
C THR A 43 19.22 -62.37 -24.30
N PRO A 44 19.81 -63.54 -23.98
CA PRO A 44 21.24 -63.53 -23.74
C PRO A 44 21.92 -62.98 -25.02
N PRO A 45 23.16 -62.46 -24.95
CA PRO A 45 23.99 -62.46 -26.15
C PRO A 45 24.01 -63.89 -26.72
N PRO A 46 24.12 -64.08 -28.05
CA PRO A 46 24.13 -65.42 -28.63
C PRO A 46 25.25 -66.22 -27.98
N SER A 47 24.87 -67.19 -27.13
CA SER A 47 25.83 -67.94 -26.33
C SER A 47 26.75 -68.67 -27.27
N THR A 48 28.02 -68.29 -27.28
CA THR A 48 29.04 -68.90 -28.13
C THR A 48 29.06 -70.40 -27.90
N VAL A 49 29.45 -71.17 -28.92
CA VAL A 49 29.51 -72.63 -28.82
C VAL A 49 30.34 -73.06 -27.61
N GLU A 50 31.44 -72.35 -27.35
CA GLU A 50 32.27 -72.48 -26.14
C GLU A 50 31.51 -72.34 -24.81
N GLU A 51 30.52 -71.43 -24.72
CA GLU A 51 29.73 -71.21 -23.50
C GLU A 51 28.67 -72.32 -23.32
N ILE A 52 28.06 -72.79 -24.42
CA ILE A 52 27.15 -73.94 -24.40
C ILE A 52 27.94 -75.20 -23.99
N GLU A 53 29.09 -75.44 -24.61
CA GLU A 53 30.01 -76.52 -24.24
C GLU A 53 30.52 -76.38 -22.81
N ALA A 54 30.85 -75.17 -22.32
CA ALA A 54 31.29 -74.97 -20.94
C ALA A 54 30.17 -75.30 -19.94
N ARG A 55 28.91 -75.04 -20.29
CA ARG A 55 27.74 -75.45 -19.50
C ARG A 55 27.52 -76.97 -19.54
N LEU A 56 27.75 -77.62 -20.68
CA LEU A 56 27.70 -79.09 -20.84
C LEU A 56 28.85 -79.77 -20.07
N ARG A 57 30.11 -79.40 -20.33
CA ARG A 57 31.30 -79.81 -19.54
C ARG A 57 31.07 -79.58 -18.04
N GLY A 58 30.51 -78.44 -17.65
CA GLY A 58 30.15 -78.14 -16.27
C GLY A 58 29.06 -79.06 -15.70
N ALA A 59 28.10 -79.51 -16.52
CA ALA A 59 27.11 -80.53 -16.13
C ALA A 59 27.75 -81.92 -16.02
N ASP A 60 28.67 -82.27 -16.90
CA ASP A 60 29.36 -83.56 -16.89
C ASP A 60 30.37 -83.69 -15.75
N ILE A 61 31.08 -82.62 -15.40
CA ILE A 61 31.89 -82.56 -14.17
C ILE A 61 31.01 -82.72 -12.92
N ARG A 62 29.79 -82.18 -12.91
CA ARG A 62 28.82 -82.42 -11.82
C ARG A 62 28.33 -83.87 -11.80
N ARG A 63 28.08 -84.49 -12.96
CA ARG A 63 27.74 -85.93 -13.07
C ARG A 63 28.90 -86.80 -12.59
N GLN A 64 30.12 -86.57 -13.06
CA GLN A 64 31.33 -87.28 -12.61
C GLN A 64 31.52 -87.17 -11.10
N LYS A 65 31.50 -85.97 -10.51
CA LYS A 65 31.64 -85.81 -9.05
C LYS A 65 30.53 -86.49 -8.25
N PHE A 66 29.32 -86.61 -8.80
CA PHE A 66 28.23 -87.39 -8.21
C PHE A 66 28.53 -88.89 -8.26
N TYR A 67 28.97 -89.42 -9.39
CA TYR A 67 29.38 -90.84 -9.53
C TYR A 67 30.64 -91.19 -8.72
N GLU A 68 31.63 -90.30 -8.63
CA GLU A 68 32.80 -90.46 -7.76
C GLU A 68 32.38 -90.58 -6.30
N ASN A 69 31.50 -89.69 -5.81
CA ASN A 69 31.00 -89.69 -4.43
C ASN A 69 30.18 -90.96 -4.13
N LEU A 70 29.39 -91.45 -5.08
CA LEU A 70 28.75 -92.77 -4.99
C LEU A 70 29.80 -93.90 -4.92
N SER A 71 30.83 -93.86 -5.77
CA SER A 71 31.90 -94.88 -5.78
C SER A 71 32.74 -94.88 -4.50
N SER A 72 33.00 -93.73 -3.89
CA SER A 72 33.74 -93.62 -2.63
C SER A 72 32.94 -94.15 -1.43
N LYS A 73 31.60 -94.08 -1.51
CA LYS A 73 30.70 -94.73 -0.54
C LYS A 73 30.57 -96.24 -0.78
N ALA A 74 30.78 -96.71 -2.01
CA ALA A 74 30.69 -98.11 -2.40
C ALA A 74 31.97 -98.93 -2.20
N ARG A 75 33.13 -98.30 -1.90
CA ARG A 75 34.38 -99.03 -1.60
C ARG A 75 34.39 -99.50 -0.13
N PRO A 76 34.49 -100.81 0.16
CA PRO A 76 34.61 -101.30 1.53
C PRO A 76 35.96 -100.87 2.13
N LYS A 77 35.94 -100.44 3.40
CA LYS A 77 37.16 -100.07 4.14
C LYS A 77 38.02 -101.32 4.39
N PRO A 78 39.35 -101.28 4.15
CA PRO A 78 40.23 -102.37 4.56
C PRO A 78 40.26 -102.51 6.09
N ARG A 79 40.28 -103.75 6.60
CA ARG A 79 40.39 -104.04 8.05
C ARG A 79 41.79 -103.71 8.57
N SER A 80 41.85 -103.10 9.75
CA SER A 80 43.09 -102.77 10.47
C SER A 80 43.70 -103.98 11.19
N PRO A 81 45.04 -104.13 11.21
CA PRO A 81 45.72 -105.12 12.05
C PRO A 81 45.76 -104.69 13.53
N LEU A 82 46.05 -105.64 14.43
CA LEU A 82 46.08 -105.49 15.90
C LEU A 82 47.48 -105.86 16.44
N ARG A 83 47.88 -105.17 17.54
CA ARG A 83 48.79 -105.55 18.67
C ARG A 83 50.02 -106.48 18.38
N CYS A 84 51.19 -106.29 18.99
CA CYS A 84 51.37 -106.25 20.44
C CYS A 84 52.77 -105.79 20.94
N SER A 85 52.82 -105.46 22.25
CA SER A 85 53.89 -105.62 23.28
C SER A 85 55.40 -105.28 23.08
N SER A 86 55.96 -104.76 24.18
CA SER A 86 57.33 -104.95 24.74
C SER A 86 58.57 -104.51 23.92
N HIS A 87 59.17 -103.38 24.31
CA HIS A 87 60.26 -103.39 25.30
C HIS A 87 60.33 -102.05 26.05
N GLU A 88 61.01 -102.04 27.20
CA GLU A 88 61.34 -100.82 27.95
C GLU A 88 62.54 -100.10 27.31
N ASP A 89 62.36 -98.80 27.10
CA ASP A 89 63.40 -97.77 26.97
C ASP A 89 62.75 -96.40 27.18
N ASP A 90 63.50 -95.50 27.81
CA ASP A 90 63.13 -94.25 28.48
C ASP A 90 61.71 -93.67 28.27
N LEU A 91 60.88 -93.80 29.30
CA LEU A 91 59.50 -93.28 29.34
C LEU A 91 59.48 -91.74 29.34
N GLY A 92 60.50 -91.10 29.93
CA GLY A 92 60.68 -89.64 29.93
C GLY A 92 60.88 -89.08 28.53
N GLN A 93 61.91 -89.56 27.80
CA GLN A 93 62.20 -89.14 26.43
C GLN A 93 60.99 -89.34 25.49
N ARG A 94 60.24 -90.45 25.67
CA ARG A 94 58.99 -90.72 24.92
C ARG A 94 57.83 -89.78 25.24
N ILE A 95 57.80 -89.15 26.40
CA ILE A 95 56.81 -88.11 26.74
C ILE A 95 57.29 -86.75 26.23
N GLU A 96 58.57 -86.41 26.42
CA GLU A 96 59.15 -85.16 25.95
C GLU A 96 59.07 -85.01 24.43
N ALA A 97 59.48 -86.03 23.66
CA ALA A 97 59.34 -86.04 22.20
C ALA A 97 57.87 -85.92 21.73
N LYS A 98 56.90 -86.41 22.52
CA LYS A 98 55.47 -86.24 22.23
C LYS A 98 54.96 -84.84 22.58
N LEU A 99 55.51 -84.19 23.61
CA LEU A 99 55.19 -82.81 23.96
C LEU A 99 55.78 -81.84 22.93
N GLN A 100 57.05 -82.01 22.56
CA GLN A 100 57.71 -81.26 21.49
C GLN A 100 56.94 -81.41 20.15
N ALA A 101 56.64 -82.64 19.72
CA ALA A 101 55.84 -82.86 18.50
C ALA A 101 54.40 -82.32 18.60
N ALA A 102 53.81 -82.23 19.79
CA ALA A 102 52.50 -81.59 20.00
C ALA A 102 52.59 -80.06 19.97
N GLU A 103 53.68 -79.48 20.45
CA GLU A 103 53.97 -78.04 20.39
C GLU A 103 54.29 -77.59 18.97
N GLU A 104 55.18 -78.28 18.24
CA GLU A 104 55.42 -78.06 16.80
C GLU A 104 54.12 -78.16 15.99
N LYS A 105 53.26 -79.14 16.30
CA LYS A 105 51.94 -79.30 15.67
C LYS A 105 51.01 -78.14 16.02
N ARG A 106 51.03 -77.63 17.26
CA ARG A 106 50.26 -76.44 17.67
C ARG A 106 50.77 -75.19 16.96
N LEU A 107 52.08 -74.96 16.91
CA LEU A 107 52.71 -73.82 16.25
C LEU A 107 52.44 -73.84 14.74
N SER A 108 52.60 -74.99 14.07
CA SER A 108 52.27 -75.11 12.65
C SER A 108 50.78 -74.89 12.35
N ILE A 109 49.85 -75.28 13.24
CA ILE A 109 48.43 -74.94 13.12
C ILE A 109 48.20 -73.43 13.26
N LEU A 110 48.85 -72.77 14.23
CA LEU A 110 48.74 -71.32 14.44
C LEU A 110 49.32 -70.52 13.27
N ILE A 111 50.48 -70.90 12.74
CA ILE A 111 51.09 -70.29 11.56
C ILE A 111 50.18 -70.47 10.33
N ASN A 112 49.63 -71.68 10.12
CA ASN A 112 48.67 -71.92 9.04
C ASN A 112 47.37 -71.10 9.20
N ALA A 113 46.91 -70.85 10.43
CA ALA A 113 45.76 -69.98 10.68
C ALA A 113 46.09 -68.50 10.38
N GLN A 114 47.25 -68.00 10.84
CA GLN A 114 47.71 -66.64 10.57
C GLN A 114 47.89 -66.39 9.06
N MET A 115 48.54 -67.31 8.33
CA MET A 115 48.70 -67.22 6.87
C MET A 115 47.36 -67.21 6.11
N ARG A 116 46.35 -67.94 6.60
CA ARG A 116 44.99 -67.90 6.04
C ARG A 116 44.29 -66.56 6.32
N LEU A 117 44.46 -66.00 7.51
CA LEU A 117 43.88 -64.70 7.88
C LEU A 117 44.53 -63.54 7.10
N ALA A 118 45.86 -63.54 6.96
CA ALA A 118 46.58 -62.56 6.15
C ALA A 118 46.08 -62.56 4.70
N LYS A 119 45.99 -63.74 4.07
CA LYS A 119 45.49 -63.90 2.69
C LYS A 119 44.01 -63.49 2.52
N LEU A 120 43.19 -63.62 3.55
CA LEU A 120 41.81 -63.11 3.53
C LEU A 120 41.75 -61.58 3.63
N ASP A 121 42.68 -60.94 4.35
CA ASP A 121 42.74 -59.48 4.41
C ASP A 121 43.35 -58.87 3.16
N GLU A 122 44.35 -59.50 2.53
CA GLU A 122 44.85 -59.13 1.19
C GLU A 122 43.70 -59.06 0.17
N LEU A 123 42.84 -60.08 0.15
CA LEU A 123 41.66 -60.13 -0.73
C LEU A 123 40.62 -59.04 -0.38
N ARG A 124 40.43 -58.75 0.91
CA ARG A 124 39.56 -57.64 1.37
C ARG A 124 40.12 -56.28 0.92
N GLN A 125 41.42 -56.06 1.07
CA GLN A 125 42.08 -54.81 0.65
C GLN A 125 42.04 -54.65 -0.87
N ALA A 126 42.31 -55.70 -1.64
CA ALA A 126 42.19 -55.69 -3.09
C ALA A 126 40.76 -55.33 -3.55
N ALA A 127 39.73 -55.97 -2.98
CA ALA A 127 38.33 -55.67 -3.29
C ALA A 127 37.94 -54.23 -2.91
N LYS A 128 38.46 -53.70 -1.78
CA LYS A 128 38.26 -52.30 -1.38
C LYS A 128 38.88 -51.34 -2.39
N ILE A 129 40.13 -51.58 -2.80
CA ILE A 129 40.84 -50.75 -3.78
C ILE A 129 40.11 -50.76 -5.12
N GLU A 130 39.62 -51.93 -5.58
CA GLU A 130 38.87 -52.01 -6.83
C GLU A 130 37.56 -51.22 -6.77
N ALA A 131 36.81 -51.32 -5.66
CA ALA A 131 35.59 -50.54 -5.43
C ALA A 131 35.87 -49.03 -5.42
N GLU A 132 36.90 -48.57 -4.69
CA GLU A 132 37.32 -47.17 -4.70
C GLU A 132 37.67 -46.68 -6.13
N MET A 133 38.35 -47.51 -6.92
CA MET A 133 38.72 -47.17 -8.30
C MET A 133 37.54 -47.16 -9.27
N ARG A 134 36.50 -47.97 -9.05
CA ARG A 134 35.23 -47.90 -9.78
C ARG A 134 34.49 -46.59 -9.45
N PHE A 135 34.30 -46.27 -8.17
CA PHE A 135 33.66 -45.01 -7.76
C PHE A 135 34.43 -43.76 -8.24
N ARG A 136 35.77 -43.78 -8.25
CA ARG A 136 36.58 -42.68 -8.82
C ARG A 136 36.31 -42.48 -10.32
N LYS A 137 36.17 -43.55 -11.10
CA LYS A 137 35.85 -43.49 -12.54
C LYS A 137 34.43 -42.96 -12.78
N GLU A 138 33.44 -43.51 -12.08
CA GLU A 138 32.04 -43.08 -12.18
C GLU A 138 31.88 -41.60 -11.81
N ARG A 139 32.52 -41.15 -10.72
CA ARG A 139 32.54 -39.74 -10.32
C ARG A 139 33.18 -38.84 -11.38
N ALA A 140 34.25 -39.28 -12.05
CA ALA A 140 34.89 -38.51 -13.12
C ALA A 140 34.02 -38.43 -14.39
N GLU A 141 33.32 -39.51 -14.76
CA GLU A 141 32.35 -39.49 -15.86
C GLU A 141 31.14 -38.63 -15.56
N LEU A 142 30.57 -38.73 -14.35
CA LEU A 142 29.45 -37.90 -13.92
C LEU A 142 29.85 -36.42 -13.86
N GLY A 143 31.06 -36.10 -13.39
CA GLY A 143 31.62 -34.75 -13.45
C GLY A 143 31.61 -34.17 -14.87
N LYS A 144 32.15 -34.89 -15.85
CA LYS A 144 32.13 -34.47 -17.27
C LYS A 144 30.71 -34.36 -17.83
N LYS A 145 29.80 -35.27 -17.48
CA LYS A 145 28.39 -35.25 -17.91
C LYS A 145 27.62 -34.06 -17.31
N VAL A 146 27.94 -33.65 -16.08
CA VAL A 146 27.40 -32.44 -15.44
C VAL A 146 27.99 -31.18 -16.08
N GLU A 147 29.31 -31.11 -16.25
CA GLU A 147 30.01 -29.98 -16.87
C GLU A 147 29.47 -29.67 -18.28
N MET A 148 29.36 -30.69 -19.15
CA MET A 148 28.76 -30.56 -20.48
C MET A 148 27.30 -30.05 -20.44
N ARG A 149 26.51 -30.48 -19.45
CA ARG A 149 25.13 -30.01 -19.27
C ARG A 149 25.07 -28.57 -18.76
N VAL A 150 26.00 -28.16 -17.88
CA VAL A 150 26.12 -26.77 -17.40
C VAL A 150 26.52 -25.84 -18.55
N GLN A 151 27.52 -26.21 -19.34
CA GLN A 151 27.93 -25.44 -20.53
C GLN A 151 26.77 -25.31 -21.54
N GLN A 152 26.05 -26.40 -21.83
CA GLN A 152 24.86 -26.35 -22.71
C GLN A 152 23.73 -25.48 -22.12
N ALA A 153 23.50 -25.53 -20.81
CA ALA A 153 22.53 -24.70 -20.13
C ALA A 153 22.92 -23.21 -20.16
N GLU A 154 24.21 -22.89 -20.06
CA GLU A 154 24.72 -21.52 -20.20
C GLU A 154 24.59 -20.99 -21.63
N VAL A 155 24.93 -21.80 -22.65
CA VAL A 155 24.68 -21.45 -24.06
C VAL A 155 23.18 -21.18 -24.30
N ASN A 156 22.30 -22.04 -23.77
CA ASN A 156 20.85 -21.85 -23.86
C ASN A 156 20.39 -20.58 -23.13
N ARG A 157 20.91 -20.30 -21.92
CA ARG A 157 20.66 -19.07 -21.15
C ARG A 157 21.10 -17.83 -21.94
N MET A 158 22.25 -17.87 -22.61
CA MET A 158 22.77 -16.78 -23.43
C MET A 158 21.96 -16.56 -24.70
N LEU A 159 21.47 -17.63 -25.35
CA LEU A 159 20.52 -17.53 -26.47
C LEU A 159 19.19 -16.91 -26.04
N ILE A 160 18.62 -17.33 -24.90
CA ILE A 160 17.40 -16.76 -24.32
C ILE A 160 17.61 -15.27 -23.99
N LEU A 161 18.72 -14.90 -23.35
CA LEU A 161 19.06 -13.50 -23.06
C LEU A 161 19.26 -12.66 -24.34
N LYS A 162 19.87 -13.23 -25.40
CA LYS A 162 20.01 -12.59 -26.71
C LYS A 162 18.64 -12.36 -27.36
N ALA A 163 17.75 -13.35 -27.32
CA ALA A 163 16.38 -13.23 -27.81
C ALA A 163 15.56 -12.20 -27.02
N HIS A 164 15.69 -12.13 -25.69
CA HIS A 164 15.05 -11.09 -24.87
C HIS A 164 15.62 -9.69 -25.15
N LYS A 165 16.94 -9.55 -25.36
CA LYS A 165 17.57 -8.29 -25.81
C LYS A 165 17.02 -7.85 -27.17
N GLN A 166 16.90 -8.76 -28.15
CA GLN A 166 16.32 -8.49 -29.47
C GLN A 166 14.81 -8.15 -29.42
N ARG A 167 14.02 -8.85 -28.59
CA ARG A 167 12.61 -8.52 -28.35
C ARG A 167 12.48 -7.13 -27.72
N ARG A 168 13.27 -6.80 -26.70
CA ARG A 168 13.31 -5.45 -26.09
C ARG A 168 13.76 -4.37 -27.09
N ALA A 169 14.73 -4.66 -27.95
CA ALA A 169 15.17 -3.75 -29.00
C ALA A 169 14.06 -3.49 -30.04
N SER A 170 13.43 -4.53 -30.59
CA SER A 170 12.35 -4.38 -31.57
C SER A 170 11.08 -3.75 -30.98
N ILE A 171 10.81 -3.92 -29.68
CA ILE A 171 9.75 -3.17 -28.98
C ILE A 171 10.13 -1.69 -28.86
N LYS A 172 11.36 -1.34 -28.44
CA LYS A 172 11.86 0.04 -28.41
C LYS A 172 11.84 0.68 -29.81
N GLU A 173 12.16 -0.08 -30.84
CA GLU A 173 12.10 0.39 -32.23
C GLU A 173 10.65 0.65 -32.64
N ARG A 174 9.72 -0.30 -32.43
CA ARG A 174 8.29 -0.14 -32.70
C ARG A 174 7.67 1.04 -31.95
N THR A 175 8.04 1.28 -30.69
CA THR A 175 7.57 2.45 -29.94
C THR A 175 8.20 3.73 -30.47
N SER A 176 9.49 3.77 -30.80
CA SER A 176 10.12 4.95 -31.43
C SER A 176 9.54 5.29 -32.80
N GLN A 177 9.29 4.28 -33.66
CA GLN A 177 8.60 4.45 -34.94
C GLN A 177 7.14 4.92 -34.73
N SER A 178 6.43 4.38 -33.73
CA SER A 178 5.06 4.82 -33.40
C SER A 178 5.03 6.27 -32.91
N LEU A 179 5.99 6.66 -32.06
CA LEU A 179 6.18 8.04 -31.61
C LEU A 179 6.56 8.96 -32.77
N LEU A 180 7.42 8.54 -33.69
CA LEU A 180 7.76 9.31 -34.90
C LEU A 180 6.55 9.46 -35.84
N ARG A 181 5.75 8.40 -36.04
CA ARG A 181 4.48 8.45 -36.78
C ARG A 181 3.46 9.36 -36.08
N ARG A 182 3.45 9.43 -34.74
CA ARG A 182 2.64 10.36 -33.96
C ARG A 182 3.14 11.80 -34.10
N MET A 183 4.44 12.06 -33.92
CA MET A 183 5.05 13.38 -34.06
C MET A 183 4.88 13.94 -35.48
N THR A 184 5.00 13.13 -36.52
CA THR A 184 4.75 13.55 -37.91
C THR A 184 3.26 13.83 -38.18
N ARG A 185 2.33 13.05 -37.61
CA ARG A 185 0.88 13.37 -37.63
C ARG A 185 0.56 14.68 -36.89
N GLU A 186 1.11 14.87 -35.69
CA GLU A 186 0.94 16.08 -34.90
C GLU A 186 1.61 17.31 -35.56
N SER A 187 2.75 17.12 -36.24
CA SER A 187 3.41 18.14 -37.05
C SER A 187 2.57 18.53 -38.26
N LYS A 188 2.10 17.57 -39.06
CA LYS A 188 1.17 17.83 -40.18
C LYS A 188 -0.15 18.45 -39.71
N TYR A 189 -0.63 18.15 -38.50
CA TYR A 189 -1.74 18.87 -37.89
C TYR A 189 -1.36 20.33 -37.54
N LYS A 190 -0.21 20.57 -36.88
CA LYS A 190 0.30 21.92 -36.56
C LYS A 190 0.52 22.77 -37.82
N GLU A 191 1.07 22.18 -38.88
CA GLU A 191 1.24 22.81 -40.20
C GLU A 191 -0.11 23.20 -40.81
N ARG A 192 -1.07 22.26 -40.84
CA ARG A 192 -2.46 22.54 -41.24
C ARG A 192 -3.14 23.58 -40.35
N VAL A 193 -2.76 23.68 -39.07
CA VAL A 193 -3.22 24.75 -38.15
C VAL A 193 -2.63 26.10 -38.57
N CYS A 194 -1.30 26.20 -38.71
CA CYS A 194 -0.60 27.43 -39.07
C CYS A 194 -1.03 27.96 -40.44
N THR A 195 -1.05 27.12 -41.48
CA THR A 195 -1.53 27.50 -42.83
C THR A 195 -2.96 28.06 -42.80
N ALA A 196 -3.88 27.42 -42.08
CA ALA A 196 -5.25 27.93 -41.93
C ALA A 196 -5.35 29.21 -41.07
N ILE A 197 -4.43 29.42 -40.10
CA ILE A 197 -4.31 30.70 -39.38
C ILE A 197 -3.80 31.79 -40.32
N CYS A 198 -2.79 31.51 -41.15
CA CYS A 198 -2.28 32.42 -42.17
C CYS A 198 -3.35 32.76 -43.21
N GLN A 199 -4.12 31.78 -43.69
CA GLN A 199 -5.28 32.01 -44.56
C GLN A 199 -6.36 32.87 -43.88
N LYS A 200 -6.69 32.61 -42.61
CA LYS A 200 -7.62 33.45 -41.84
C LYS A 200 -7.10 34.89 -41.66
N ARG A 201 -5.80 35.07 -41.41
CA ARG A 201 -5.15 36.39 -41.34
C ARG A 201 -5.21 37.11 -42.69
N ALA A 202 -4.83 36.44 -43.79
CA ALA A 202 -4.89 36.99 -45.14
C ALA A 202 -6.33 37.34 -45.57
N ALA A 203 -7.32 36.52 -45.21
CA ALA A 203 -8.73 36.80 -45.47
C ALA A 203 -9.27 37.97 -44.62
N ALA A 204 -8.85 38.09 -43.36
CA ALA A 204 -9.17 39.24 -42.52
C ALA A 204 -8.50 40.53 -43.04
N GLU A 205 -7.26 40.43 -43.51
CA GLU A 205 -6.52 41.56 -44.07
C GLU A 205 -7.08 42.00 -45.43
N LYS A 206 -7.44 41.07 -46.33
CA LYS A 206 -8.17 41.38 -47.56
C LYS A 206 -9.52 42.08 -47.27
N LYS A 207 -10.23 41.69 -46.20
CA LYS A 207 -11.44 42.40 -45.73
C LYS A 207 -11.10 43.79 -45.16
N ARG A 208 -10.01 43.95 -44.40
CA ARG A 208 -9.54 45.24 -43.88
C ARG A 208 -9.23 46.21 -45.02
N LEU A 209 -8.46 45.77 -46.01
CA LEU A 209 -8.10 46.53 -47.20
C LEU A 209 -9.35 46.91 -48.02
N ALA A 210 -10.25 45.96 -48.29
CA ALA A 210 -11.50 46.24 -49.02
C ALA A 210 -12.39 47.28 -48.31
N LEU A 211 -12.48 47.24 -46.98
CA LEU A 211 -13.20 48.25 -46.19
C LEU A 211 -12.51 49.62 -46.25
N LEU A 212 -11.19 49.68 -46.15
CA LEU A 212 -10.40 50.91 -46.29
C LEU A 212 -10.49 51.50 -47.70
N GLU A 213 -10.55 50.68 -48.74
CA GLU A 213 -10.81 51.16 -50.10
C GLU A 213 -12.24 51.68 -50.25
N ALA A 214 -13.24 50.99 -49.70
CA ALA A 214 -14.63 51.48 -49.72
C ALA A 214 -14.75 52.83 -48.98
N GLU A 215 -14.01 53.01 -47.89
CA GLU A 215 -13.87 54.29 -47.19
C GLU A 215 -13.21 55.35 -48.08
N LYS A 216 -12.04 55.05 -48.69
CA LYS A 216 -11.35 55.93 -49.65
C LYS A 216 -12.27 56.32 -50.83
N ARG A 217 -13.06 55.38 -51.37
CA ARG A 217 -14.07 55.63 -52.42
C ARG A 217 -15.15 56.59 -51.93
N ARG A 218 -15.72 56.39 -50.73
CA ARG A 218 -16.70 57.30 -50.11
C ARG A 218 -16.15 58.69 -49.83
N VAL A 219 -14.90 58.81 -49.37
CA VAL A 219 -14.22 60.10 -49.18
C VAL A 219 -13.99 60.81 -50.51
N ARG A 220 -13.48 60.10 -51.54
CA ARG A 220 -13.34 60.65 -52.90
C ARG A 220 -14.68 61.12 -53.49
N ALA A 221 -15.77 60.37 -53.27
CA ALA A 221 -17.12 60.77 -53.68
C ALA A 221 -17.60 62.05 -52.96
N ARG A 222 -17.39 62.17 -51.64
CA ARG A 222 -17.70 63.39 -50.88
C ARG A 222 -16.88 64.59 -51.37
N VAL A 223 -15.57 64.42 -51.59
CA VAL A 223 -14.71 65.47 -52.14
C VAL A 223 -15.14 65.87 -53.56
N SER A 224 -15.58 64.91 -54.38
CA SER A 224 -16.17 65.21 -55.71
C SER A 224 -17.46 66.02 -55.59
N GLN A 225 -18.35 65.67 -54.65
CA GLN A 225 -19.57 66.44 -54.40
C GLN A 225 -19.27 67.85 -53.86
N VAL A 226 -18.32 68.00 -52.94
CA VAL A 226 -17.86 69.32 -52.46
C VAL A 226 -17.25 70.13 -53.61
N ARG A 227 -16.48 69.52 -54.52
CA ARG A 227 -15.96 70.20 -55.72
C ARG A 227 -17.08 70.59 -56.70
N LYS A 228 -18.13 69.78 -56.86
CA LYS A 228 -19.33 70.14 -57.64
C LYS A 228 -20.06 71.33 -57.02
N VAL A 229 -20.29 71.30 -55.71
CA VAL A 229 -20.95 72.39 -54.96
C VAL A 229 -20.08 73.67 -54.97
N ALA A 230 -18.77 73.56 -54.84
CA ALA A 230 -17.86 74.70 -54.96
C ALA A 230 -17.89 75.31 -56.37
N ARG A 231 -17.98 74.49 -57.43
CA ARG A 231 -18.16 74.95 -58.81
C ARG A 231 -19.54 75.56 -59.07
N SER A 232 -20.62 75.03 -58.47
CA SER A 232 -21.94 75.66 -58.59
C SER A 232 -22.02 76.95 -57.80
N ILE A 233 -21.34 77.07 -56.65
CA ILE A 233 -21.22 78.33 -55.89
C ILE A 233 -20.32 79.33 -56.62
N SER A 234 -19.22 78.90 -57.25
CA SER A 234 -18.40 79.82 -58.07
C SER A 234 -19.20 80.30 -59.28
N HIS A 235 -19.90 79.41 -59.99
CA HIS A 235 -20.78 79.75 -61.10
C HIS A 235 -21.96 80.62 -60.68
N LEU A 236 -22.57 80.37 -59.50
CA LEU A 236 -23.57 81.27 -58.91
C LEU A 236 -22.95 82.65 -58.64
N ARG A 237 -21.73 82.72 -58.08
CA ARG A 237 -21.00 83.98 -57.89
C ARG A 237 -20.54 84.62 -59.20
N ASP A 238 -20.38 83.87 -60.28
CA ASP A 238 -20.14 84.39 -61.64
C ASP A 238 -21.43 84.95 -62.24
N ILE A 239 -22.58 84.30 -62.00
CA ILE A 239 -23.91 84.84 -62.32
C ILE A 239 -24.16 86.09 -61.48
N GLU A 240 -23.96 86.07 -60.16
CA GLU A 240 -24.09 87.24 -59.27
C GLU A 240 -23.13 88.37 -59.69
N ARG A 241 -21.89 88.07 -60.12
CA ARG A 241 -20.97 89.11 -60.65
C ARG A 241 -21.40 89.62 -62.03
N LYS A 242 -21.95 88.78 -62.90
CA LYS A 242 -22.56 89.22 -64.17
C LYS A 242 -23.83 90.02 -63.93
N GLU A 243 -24.71 89.59 -63.06
CA GLU A 243 -25.88 90.33 -62.60
C GLU A 243 -25.48 91.61 -61.90
N MET A 244 -24.42 91.65 -61.09
CA MET A 244 -23.96 92.89 -60.46
C MET A 244 -23.28 93.81 -61.46
N LYS A 245 -22.56 93.29 -62.48
CA LYS A 245 -22.11 94.08 -63.63
C LYS A 245 -23.29 94.62 -64.42
N ASN A 246 -24.28 93.80 -64.76
CA ASN A 246 -25.49 94.19 -65.47
C ASN A 246 -26.36 95.12 -64.62
N LYS A 247 -26.40 94.98 -63.29
CA LYS A 247 -27.05 95.88 -62.33
C LYS A 247 -26.25 97.17 -62.14
N LEU A 248 -24.95 97.18 -62.43
CA LEU A 248 -24.09 98.37 -62.40
C LEU A 248 -24.16 99.09 -63.76
N GLU A 249 -24.21 98.38 -64.88
CA GLU A 249 -24.56 98.91 -66.20
C GLU A 249 -25.99 99.42 -66.23
N ASP A 250 -26.95 98.70 -65.65
CA ASP A 250 -28.31 99.16 -65.41
C ASP A 250 -28.37 100.27 -64.37
N ARG A 251 -27.39 100.42 -63.46
CA ARG A 251 -27.30 101.58 -62.55
C ARG A 251 -26.47 102.71 -63.13
N LEU A 252 -25.77 102.52 -64.24
CA LEU A 252 -25.17 103.57 -65.06
C LEU A 252 -26.18 104.04 -66.12
N GLN A 253 -26.95 103.13 -66.73
CA GLN A 253 -28.13 103.44 -67.52
C GLN A 253 -29.24 104.02 -66.65
N ARG A 254 -29.53 103.46 -65.46
CA ARG A 254 -30.41 104.10 -64.48
C ARG A 254 -29.77 105.29 -63.80
N ALA A 255 -28.45 105.49 -63.74
CA ALA A 255 -27.89 106.81 -63.40
C ALA A 255 -27.78 107.74 -64.62
N ARG A 256 -28.17 107.30 -65.82
CA ARG A 256 -28.39 108.17 -66.99
C ARG A 256 -29.85 108.60 -67.01
N ARG A 257 -30.78 107.63 -66.90
CA ARG A 257 -32.22 107.83 -66.70
C ARG A 257 -32.53 108.55 -65.38
N GLN A 258 -31.84 108.26 -64.28
CA GLN A 258 -31.93 108.97 -62.99
C GLN A 258 -30.93 110.12 -62.85
N ARG A 259 -30.02 110.40 -63.80
CA ARG A 259 -29.53 111.78 -63.93
C ARG A 259 -30.58 112.63 -64.64
N ALA A 260 -31.46 112.03 -65.44
CA ALA A 260 -32.69 112.66 -65.97
C ALA A 260 -33.94 112.55 -65.07
N GLU A 261 -33.99 111.67 -64.06
CA GLU A 261 -35.10 111.52 -63.10
C GLU A 261 -34.76 111.97 -61.67
N TYR A 262 -33.50 112.04 -61.24
CA TYR A 262 -33.10 112.83 -60.06
C TYR A 262 -33.11 114.33 -60.37
N LEU A 263 -33.13 114.69 -61.67
CA LEU A 263 -33.64 115.97 -62.18
C LEU A 263 -35.17 116.11 -62.10
N LYS A 264 -35.92 115.08 -61.68
CA LYS A 264 -37.39 115.10 -61.48
C LYS A 264 -37.82 114.90 -60.01
N GLN A 265 -37.35 113.83 -59.33
CA GLN A 265 -37.58 113.52 -57.91
C GLN A 265 -36.35 112.75 -57.34
N ARG A 266 -35.79 112.99 -56.14
CA ARG A 266 -36.23 113.66 -54.90
C ARG A 266 -37.29 112.92 -54.06
N GLY A 267 -37.00 111.71 -53.55
CA GLY A 267 -37.86 111.01 -52.58
C GLY A 267 -37.28 109.73 -51.94
N ARG A 268 -37.31 109.67 -50.60
CA ARG A 268 -36.91 108.60 -49.63
C ARG A 268 -37.93 107.43 -49.52
N VAL A 269 -37.80 106.34 -48.71
CA VAL A 269 -36.70 105.45 -48.21
C VAL A 269 -37.27 104.37 -47.22
N GLN A 270 -36.59 103.23 -46.94
CA GLN A 270 -36.75 102.32 -45.74
C GLN A 270 -38.04 101.41 -45.61
N ASN A 271 -38.21 100.38 -44.73
CA ASN A 271 -37.42 99.75 -43.62
C ASN A 271 -37.87 98.29 -43.19
N PHE A 272 -36.93 97.46 -42.64
CA PHE A 272 -37.00 96.52 -41.46
C PHE A 272 -37.94 95.25 -41.39
N VAL A 273 -37.45 93.98 -41.20
CA VAL A 273 -37.09 93.17 -39.97
C VAL A 273 -38.25 92.20 -39.51
N CYS A 274 -38.18 91.00 -38.87
CA CYS A 274 -37.29 90.35 -37.85
C CYS A 274 -37.17 88.77 -37.92
N TYR A 275 -36.91 88.08 -36.79
CA TYR A 275 -36.71 86.61 -36.52
C TYR A 275 -37.99 85.94 -35.92
N ASP A 276 -38.31 84.63 -35.94
CA ASP A 276 -37.63 83.29 -35.81
C ASP A 276 -37.36 82.78 -34.37
N TRP A 277 -37.90 81.58 -34.04
CA TRP A 277 -37.75 80.90 -32.73
C TRP A 277 -38.04 79.38 -32.67
N ASN A 278 -38.41 78.68 -33.77
CA ASN A 278 -39.02 77.33 -33.68
C ASN A 278 -38.08 76.12 -33.74
N ASN A 279 -36.78 76.27 -34.05
CA ASN A 279 -35.92 75.15 -34.47
C ASN A 279 -35.30 74.26 -33.36
N MET A 280 -35.50 74.55 -32.07
CA MET A 280 -34.84 73.82 -30.96
C MET A 280 -35.57 72.54 -30.51
N GLN A 281 -36.90 72.55 -30.46
CA GLN A 281 -37.71 71.49 -29.83
C GLN A 281 -37.52 70.11 -30.51
N ASP A 282 -37.57 70.09 -31.85
CA ASP A 282 -37.63 68.86 -32.65
C ASP A 282 -36.36 68.00 -32.61
N GLN A 283 -35.19 68.62 -32.38
CA GLN A 283 -33.93 67.89 -32.35
C GLN A 283 -33.78 67.04 -31.08
N GLN A 284 -34.26 67.52 -29.93
CA GLN A 284 -34.20 66.77 -28.67
C GLN A 284 -35.15 65.57 -28.67
N ALA A 285 -36.39 65.73 -29.15
CA ALA A 285 -37.35 64.64 -29.30
C ALA A 285 -36.80 63.48 -30.17
N ASN A 286 -36.18 63.81 -31.30
CA ASN A 286 -35.58 62.86 -32.23
C ASN A 286 -34.36 62.09 -31.68
N ILE A 287 -33.67 62.62 -30.66
CA ILE A 287 -32.55 61.93 -30.00
C ILE A 287 -33.05 60.94 -28.94
N LEU A 288 -34.12 61.27 -28.22
CA LEU A 288 -34.71 60.43 -27.17
C LEU A 288 -35.38 59.18 -27.76
N SER A 289 -36.21 59.33 -28.80
CA SER A 289 -36.88 58.20 -29.48
C SER A 289 -35.86 57.16 -29.99
N ARG A 290 -34.75 57.62 -30.58
CA ARG A 290 -33.65 56.77 -31.09
C ARG A 290 -32.85 56.07 -30.00
N LYS A 291 -32.85 56.56 -28.75
CA LYS A 291 -32.29 55.84 -27.58
C LYS A 291 -33.25 54.76 -27.11
N LEU A 292 -34.53 55.11 -26.90
CA LEU A 292 -35.60 54.20 -26.48
C LEU A 292 -35.70 52.96 -27.41
N ALA A 293 -35.75 53.21 -28.73
CA ALA A 293 -35.82 52.16 -29.75
C ALA A 293 -34.56 51.27 -29.87
N ARG A 294 -33.44 51.59 -29.20
CA ARG A 294 -32.27 50.71 -29.08
C ARG A 294 -32.32 49.87 -27.80
N CYS A 295 -32.76 50.46 -26.69
CA CYS A 295 -32.97 49.75 -25.43
C CYS A 295 -34.04 48.65 -25.59
N TRP A 296 -35.16 48.97 -26.25
CA TRP A 296 -36.23 48.01 -26.56
C TRP A 296 -35.72 46.82 -27.38
N ARG A 297 -34.97 47.06 -28.46
CA ARG A 297 -34.39 45.97 -29.28
C ARG A 297 -33.42 45.08 -28.51
N LYS A 298 -32.58 45.64 -27.62
CA LYS A 298 -31.71 44.84 -26.74
C LYS A 298 -32.50 44.00 -25.74
N PHE A 299 -33.59 44.53 -25.18
CA PHE A 299 -34.49 43.80 -24.29
C PHE A 299 -35.13 42.62 -25.02
N VAL A 300 -35.73 42.85 -26.20
CA VAL A 300 -36.38 41.83 -27.03
C VAL A 300 -35.43 40.69 -27.43
N THR A 301 -34.17 40.98 -27.76
CA THR A 301 -33.17 39.91 -28.06
C THR A 301 -32.73 39.08 -26.87
N SER A 302 -33.01 39.49 -25.62
CA SER A 302 -32.51 38.81 -24.42
C SER A 302 -33.49 37.79 -23.82
N ARG A 303 -34.81 37.95 -24.05
CA ARG A 303 -35.94 37.06 -23.66
C ARG A 303 -35.88 36.37 -22.28
N LYS A 304 -35.14 36.92 -21.31
CA LYS A 304 -35.12 36.44 -19.92
C LYS A 304 -35.27 37.61 -18.95
N THR A 305 -36.35 37.60 -18.18
CA THR A 305 -36.59 38.55 -17.08
C THR A 305 -35.57 38.31 -15.95
N THR A 306 -35.42 39.27 -15.02
CA THR A 306 -34.65 39.02 -13.79
C THR A 306 -35.26 37.88 -12.97
N THR A 307 -36.59 37.77 -12.93
CA THR A 307 -37.29 36.62 -12.31
C THR A 307 -36.92 35.29 -12.97
N HIS A 308 -36.84 35.22 -14.31
CA HIS A 308 -36.42 34.00 -15.02
C HIS A 308 -34.96 33.63 -14.74
N LEU A 309 -34.05 34.61 -14.73
CA LEU A 309 -32.64 34.38 -14.42
C LEU A 309 -32.43 33.96 -12.96
N ALA A 310 -33.18 34.53 -12.03
CA ALA A 310 -33.17 34.13 -10.62
C ALA A 310 -33.74 32.71 -10.42
N ARG A 311 -34.87 32.34 -11.07
CA ARG A 311 -35.39 30.96 -11.05
C ARG A 311 -34.37 29.97 -11.64
N ALA A 312 -33.73 30.31 -12.76
CA ALA A 312 -32.69 29.50 -13.38
C ALA A 312 -31.35 29.43 -12.59
N TYR A 313 -31.18 30.26 -11.56
CA TYR A 313 -30.08 30.15 -10.59
C TYR A 313 -30.48 29.28 -9.39
N ILE A 314 -31.71 29.45 -8.85
CA ILE A 314 -32.23 28.58 -7.78
C ILE A 314 -32.28 27.12 -8.24
N GLN A 315 -32.64 26.86 -9.51
CA GLN A 315 -32.61 25.52 -10.13
C GLN A 315 -31.21 24.85 -10.19
N LEU A 316 -30.14 25.54 -9.78
CA LEU A 316 -28.81 24.95 -9.61
C LEU A 316 -28.63 24.32 -8.22
N ASN A 317 -29.59 24.51 -7.30
CA ASN A 317 -29.54 24.11 -5.89
C ASN A 317 -28.27 24.58 -5.16
N ILE A 318 -27.85 25.82 -5.42
CA ILE A 318 -26.75 26.50 -4.70
C ILE A 318 -27.35 27.52 -3.73
N ASN A 319 -27.58 27.08 -2.49
CA ASN A 319 -28.05 27.90 -1.37
C ASN A 319 -27.35 27.49 -0.05
N GLU A 320 -27.39 28.36 0.97
CA GLU A 320 -26.69 28.16 2.25
C GLU A 320 -26.97 26.79 2.92
N GLY A 321 -28.22 26.31 2.89
CA GLY A 321 -28.58 25.01 3.47
C GLY A 321 -28.03 23.82 2.67
N SER A 322 -28.23 23.83 1.34
CA SER A 322 -27.75 22.77 0.44
C SER A 322 -26.22 22.63 0.44
N VAL A 323 -25.49 23.73 0.60
CA VAL A 323 -24.02 23.75 0.52
C VAL A 323 -23.37 23.35 1.85
N LYS A 324 -24.07 23.50 2.98
CA LYS A 324 -23.63 22.95 4.27
C LYS A 324 -23.90 21.44 4.41
N GLY A 325 -24.87 20.89 3.67
CA GLY A 325 -25.24 19.47 3.71
C GLY A 325 -24.65 18.58 2.60
N MET A 326 -23.92 19.15 1.63
CA MET A 326 -23.35 18.41 0.49
C MET A 326 -21.86 18.12 0.71
N PRO A 327 -21.31 16.96 0.29
CA PRO A 327 -19.86 16.73 0.34
C PRO A 327 -19.06 17.69 -0.56
N PHE A 328 -17.89 18.14 -0.07
CA PHE A 328 -17.01 19.10 -0.75
C PHE A 328 -16.70 18.75 -2.22
N GLU A 329 -16.44 17.48 -2.50
CA GLU A 329 -16.08 16.99 -3.84
C GLU A 329 -17.24 17.13 -4.84
N GLN A 330 -18.46 16.79 -4.40
CA GLN A 330 -19.68 16.95 -5.20
C GLN A 330 -19.92 18.43 -5.49
N PHE A 331 -19.77 19.29 -4.49
CA PHE A 331 -19.94 20.74 -4.66
C PHE A 331 -18.87 21.37 -5.57
N ALA A 332 -17.62 20.92 -5.46
CA ALA A 332 -16.52 21.34 -6.33
C ALA A 332 -16.75 20.94 -7.79
N LEU A 333 -17.39 19.80 -8.07
CA LEU A 333 -17.80 19.40 -9.42
C LEU A 333 -18.95 20.28 -9.95
N LEU A 334 -19.96 20.59 -9.13
CA LEU A 334 -21.07 21.46 -9.52
C LEU A 334 -20.62 22.88 -9.88
N ILE A 335 -19.67 23.46 -9.14
CA ILE A 335 -19.08 24.78 -9.43
C ILE A 335 -18.21 24.77 -10.71
N GLN A 336 -17.58 23.64 -11.04
CA GLN A 336 -16.79 23.50 -12.26
C GLN A 336 -17.66 23.33 -13.52
N SER A 337 -18.93 22.93 -13.38
CA SER A 337 -19.84 22.72 -14.51
C SER A 337 -20.00 23.97 -15.38
N THR A 338 -19.88 23.79 -16.69
CA THR A 338 -20.06 24.88 -17.66
C THR A 338 -21.49 25.42 -17.72
N VAL A 339 -22.47 24.67 -17.19
CA VAL A 339 -23.85 25.14 -17.05
C VAL A 339 -23.93 26.17 -15.92
N THR A 340 -23.51 25.78 -14.71
CA THR A 340 -23.44 26.62 -13.50
C THR A 340 -22.70 27.93 -13.75
N LEU A 341 -21.55 27.88 -14.40
CA LEU A 341 -20.75 29.06 -14.73
C LEU A 341 -21.43 30.00 -15.75
N ARG A 342 -22.32 29.50 -16.61
CA ARG A 342 -23.09 30.32 -17.58
C ARG A 342 -24.35 30.91 -16.94
N THR A 343 -25.08 30.14 -16.13
CA THR A 343 -26.30 30.60 -15.45
C THR A 343 -25.98 31.64 -14.38
N ALA A 344 -25.00 31.38 -13.51
CA ALA A 344 -24.51 32.34 -12.52
C ALA A 344 -23.99 33.63 -13.21
N LYS A 345 -23.24 33.51 -14.31
CA LYS A 345 -22.82 34.69 -15.08
C LYS A 345 -24.00 35.51 -15.61
N ALA A 346 -24.99 34.87 -16.22
CA ALA A 346 -26.12 35.58 -16.80
C ALA A 346 -26.95 36.36 -15.75
N LEU A 347 -27.01 35.86 -14.51
CA LEU A 347 -27.59 36.58 -13.38
C LEU A 347 -26.69 37.74 -12.91
N LEU A 348 -25.40 37.51 -12.69
CA LEU A 348 -24.45 38.52 -12.21
C LEU A 348 -24.25 39.68 -13.20
N ASP A 349 -24.09 39.40 -14.50
CA ASP A 349 -24.02 40.43 -15.56
C ASP A 349 -25.30 41.32 -15.57
N ARG A 350 -26.45 40.74 -15.19
CA ARG A 350 -27.74 41.43 -15.11
C ARG A 350 -27.91 42.23 -13.82
N ILE A 351 -27.34 41.77 -12.71
CA ILE A 351 -27.25 42.50 -11.43
C ILE A 351 -26.30 43.69 -11.60
N GLU A 352 -25.10 43.51 -12.16
CA GLU A 352 -24.16 44.59 -12.48
C GLU A 352 -24.82 45.63 -13.40
N SER A 353 -25.56 45.19 -14.42
CA SER A 353 -26.33 46.08 -15.30
C SER A 353 -27.38 46.91 -14.55
N ARG A 354 -27.98 46.38 -13.48
CA ARG A 354 -28.96 47.11 -12.65
C ARG A 354 -28.29 48.04 -11.62
N PHE A 355 -27.18 47.62 -11.02
CA PHE A 355 -26.40 48.44 -10.08
C PHE A 355 -25.84 49.70 -10.76
N ASN A 356 -25.29 49.56 -11.97
CA ASN A 356 -24.86 50.72 -12.77
C ASN A 356 -26.03 51.68 -13.12
N LEU A 357 -27.27 51.18 -13.24
CA LEU A 357 -28.44 52.02 -13.48
C LEU A 357 -28.97 52.69 -12.20
N SER A 358 -29.00 52.00 -11.06
CA SER A 358 -29.45 52.58 -9.78
C SER A 358 -28.49 53.64 -9.25
N ARG A 359 -27.19 53.50 -9.51
CA ARG A 359 -26.16 54.51 -9.21
C ARG A 359 -26.34 55.78 -10.04
N ASN A 360 -26.50 55.62 -11.37
CA ASN A 360 -26.68 56.75 -12.30
C ASN A 360 -28.00 57.53 -12.11
N ALA A 361 -28.96 56.99 -11.35
CA ALA A 361 -30.21 57.65 -10.97
C ALA A 361 -30.25 58.03 -9.47
N GLY A 362 -29.10 58.04 -8.78
CA GLY A 362 -29.00 58.18 -7.33
C GLY A 362 -28.24 59.41 -6.81
N SER A 363 -27.30 59.95 -7.60
CA SER A 363 -26.59 61.17 -7.26
C SER A 363 -26.34 62.01 -8.50
N ALA A 364 -26.72 63.29 -8.39
CA ALA A 364 -26.18 64.39 -9.16
C ALA A 364 -25.53 65.43 -8.20
N LEU A 365 -24.92 64.95 -7.11
CA LEU A 365 -24.02 65.73 -6.25
C LEU A 365 -23.21 64.79 -5.32
N ASN A 366 -21.91 65.04 -5.20
CA ASN A 366 -20.98 64.55 -4.16
C ASN A 366 -20.85 63.03 -3.94
N THR A 367 -19.75 62.44 -4.42
CA THR A 367 -18.83 61.58 -3.61
C THR A 367 -17.65 61.10 -4.46
N SER A 368 -16.44 61.54 -4.12
CA SER A 368 -15.20 61.14 -4.79
C SER A 368 -14.25 60.43 -3.83
N SER A 369 -14.33 59.09 -3.72
CA SER A 369 -13.23 58.22 -3.22
C SER A 369 -13.57 56.73 -3.14
N LEU A 370 -14.82 56.33 -2.89
CA LEU A 370 -15.15 54.93 -2.54
C LEU A 370 -15.29 53.97 -3.74
N ASP A 371 -14.80 52.74 -3.52
CA ASP A 371 -14.96 51.52 -4.33
C ASP A 371 -14.37 51.50 -5.76
N ASP A 372 -13.12 52.00 -5.93
CA ASP A 372 -12.26 51.54 -7.03
C ASP A 372 -11.68 50.14 -6.75
N ILE A 373 -12.45 49.12 -7.11
CA ILE A 373 -12.11 47.71 -6.96
C ILE A 373 -11.23 47.21 -8.13
N ASP A 374 -10.95 48.00 -9.17
CA ASP A 374 -10.24 47.50 -10.37
C ASP A 374 -8.81 47.02 -10.04
N HIS A 375 -8.21 47.51 -8.96
CA HIS A 375 -6.92 47.04 -8.45
C HIS A 375 -7.00 45.64 -7.81
N LEU A 376 -8.07 45.33 -7.07
CA LEU A 376 -8.34 43.99 -6.51
C LEU A 376 -8.75 43.01 -7.62
N LEU A 377 -9.62 43.42 -8.54
CA LEU A 377 -10.08 42.60 -9.67
C LEU A 377 -8.91 42.17 -10.58
N LYS A 378 -7.88 43.00 -10.76
CA LYS A 378 -6.63 42.67 -11.47
C LYS A 378 -5.82 41.57 -10.77
N ARG A 379 -5.81 41.51 -9.43
CA ARG A 379 -5.09 40.47 -8.66
C ARG A 379 -5.79 39.11 -8.68
N VAL A 380 -7.12 39.07 -8.80
CA VAL A 380 -7.89 37.81 -8.85
C VAL A 380 -8.17 37.32 -10.28
N ALA A 381 -7.97 38.18 -11.29
CA ALA A 381 -8.16 37.82 -12.69
C ALA A 381 -7.27 36.62 -13.07
N SER A 382 -7.89 35.48 -13.39
CA SER A 382 -7.16 34.28 -13.81
C SER A 382 -6.22 34.60 -14.98
N PRO A 383 -4.99 34.02 -15.00
CA PRO A 383 -4.05 34.26 -16.08
C PRO A 383 -4.70 33.90 -17.41
N LYS A 384 -4.55 34.79 -18.41
CA LYS A 384 -4.91 34.48 -19.79
C LYS A 384 -4.02 33.33 -20.24
N LYS A 385 -4.55 32.09 -20.22
CA LYS A 385 -3.86 30.92 -20.79
C LYS A 385 -3.33 31.32 -22.16
N ARG A 386 -2.01 31.28 -22.32
CA ARG A 386 -1.35 31.58 -23.58
C ARG A 386 -1.68 30.43 -24.53
N GLU A 387 -2.75 30.59 -25.29
CA GLU A 387 -3.33 29.51 -26.10
C GLU A 387 -2.30 29.00 -27.12
N THR A 388 -1.68 27.86 -26.80
CA THR A 388 -0.99 27.02 -27.77
C THR A 388 -2.06 26.58 -28.79
N PRO A 389 -1.97 27.00 -30.06
CA PRO A 389 -3.15 27.04 -30.92
C PRO A 389 -3.60 25.64 -31.33
N ARG A 390 -4.72 25.17 -30.77
CA ARG A 390 -5.50 24.05 -31.30
C ARG A 390 -6.79 24.56 -31.94
N LYS A 391 -7.10 24.04 -33.12
CA LYS A 391 -8.35 24.32 -33.84
C LYS A 391 -9.52 23.54 -33.24
N ASN A 392 -10.72 24.11 -33.35
CA ASN A 392 -11.79 23.62 -34.25
C ASN A 392 -12.51 24.87 -34.84
N ILE A 393 -13.05 24.95 -36.06
CA ILE A 393 -13.78 24.04 -36.99
C ILE A 393 -15.30 24.04 -36.70
N SER A 394 -16.05 24.67 -37.63
CA SER A 394 -17.53 24.88 -37.65
C SER A 394 -18.12 25.65 -36.45
N SER A 395 -19.26 26.35 -36.54
CA SER A 395 -20.17 26.72 -37.65
C SER A 395 -20.17 28.26 -37.83
N ARG A 396 -20.23 28.83 -39.05
CA ARG A 396 -21.41 29.11 -39.88
C ARG A 396 -22.48 30.00 -39.21
N GLU A 397 -22.44 31.29 -39.59
CA GLU A 397 -23.56 32.26 -39.76
C GLU A 397 -24.51 32.49 -38.56
N GLU A 398 -24.89 33.72 -38.18
CA GLU A 398 -25.34 34.83 -39.02
C GLU A 398 -24.86 36.24 -38.61
N LYS A 399 -25.27 37.24 -39.41
CA LYS A 399 -24.95 38.66 -39.27
C LYS A 399 -25.58 39.28 -38.01
N MET A 400 -24.80 40.04 -37.23
CA MET A 400 -25.27 41.40 -36.90
C MET A 400 -24.13 42.41 -36.83
N THR A 401 -24.37 43.57 -37.43
CA THR A 401 -23.42 44.69 -37.51
C THR A 401 -23.33 45.47 -36.20
N ALA A 402 -22.13 45.64 -35.66
CA ALA A 402 -21.82 46.66 -34.66
C ALA A 402 -20.53 47.38 -35.08
N SER A 403 -20.63 48.68 -35.39
CA SER A 403 -19.45 49.46 -35.77
C SER A 403 -18.57 49.75 -34.56
N ILE A 404 -17.28 49.46 -34.65
CA ILE A 404 -16.28 50.07 -33.78
C ILE A 404 -15.34 50.89 -34.69
N ARG A 405 -15.48 52.22 -34.57
CA ARG A 405 -14.50 53.19 -35.05
C ARG A 405 -13.14 52.89 -34.40
N GLN A 406 -12.04 53.25 -35.05
CA GLN A 406 -10.75 53.26 -34.35
C GLN A 406 -10.85 54.17 -33.11
N ALA A 407 -10.58 53.56 -31.96
CA ALA A 407 -10.30 54.19 -30.68
C ALA A 407 -9.12 53.43 -30.06
N ALA A 408 -8.47 54.01 -29.05
CA ALA A 408 -7.29 53.41 -28.42
C ALA A 408 -7.56 51.98 -27.88
N LYS A 409 -6.49 51.22 -27.58
CA LYS A 409 -6.59 49.90 -26.94
C LYS A 409 -7.12 50.03 -25.50
N ILE A 410 -8.45 50.16 -25.37
CA ILE A 410 -9.14 50.11 -24.07
C ILE A 410 -8.82 48.73 -23.44
N PRO A 411 -8.33 48.67 -22.20
CA PRO A 411 -8.13 47.39 -21.51
C PRO A 411 -9.47 46.66 -21.39
N ALA A 412 -9.46 45.34 -21.58
CA ALA A 412 -10.69 44.55 -21.53
C ALA A 412 -11.33 44.67 -20.13
N LYS A 413 -12.42 45.44 -20.02
CA LYS A 413 -13.08 45.73 -18.75
C LYS A 413 -13.51 44.42 -18.08
N LEU A 414 -13.02 44.21 -16.86
CA LEU A 414 -13.43 43.09 -16.01
C LEU A 414 -14.87 43.33 -15.53
N SER A 415 -15.65 42.27 -15.31
CA SER A 415 -16.94 42.39 -14.62
C SER A 415 -16.70 42.70 -13.14
N ARG A 416 -17.52 43.57 -12.54
CA ARG A 416 -17.40 43.94 -11.12
C ARG A 416 -17.56 42.73 -10.22
N TYR A 417 -18.46 41.82 -10.60
CA TYR A 417 -18.64 40.51 -9.97
C TYR A 417 -17.93 39.43 -10.78
N GLN A 418 -16.94 38.74 -10.19
CA GLN A 418 -16.24 37.63 -10.83
C GLN A 418 -16.89 36.30 -10.46
N VAL A 419 -17.53 35.64 -11.43
CA VAL A 419 -18.37 34.43 -11.24
C VAL A 419 -17.69 33.33 -10.41
N ARG A 420 -16.40 33.05 -10.65
CA ARG A 420 -15.65 32.04 -9.87
C ARG A 420 -15.49 32.44 -8.40
N VAL A 421 -15.22 33.71 -8.14
CA VAL A 421 -15.01 34.25 -6.79
C VAL A 421 -16.32 34.30 -6.02
N VAL A 422 -17.43 34.65 -6.67
CA VAL A 422 -18.80 34.55 -6.11
C VAL A 422 -19.11 33.11 -5.70
N LEU A 423 -18.79 32.11 -6.53
CA LEU A 423 -19.01 30.71 -6.18
C LEU A 423 -18.04 30.20 -5.09
N CYS A 424 -16.82 30.74 -5.01
CA CYS A 424 -15.90 30.45 -3.89
C CYS A 424 -16.44 30.95 -2.54
N ALA A 425 -17.29 31.98 -2.48
CA ALA A 425 -17.92 32.39 -1.22
C ALA A 425 -18.79 31.28 -0.62
N TYR A 426 -19.57 30.58 -1.47
CA TYR A 426 -20.32 29.41 -1.05
C TYR A 426 -19.41 28.25 -0.62
N MET A 427 -18.27 28.03 -1.29
CA MET A 427 -17.30 26.98 -0.89
C MET A 427 -16.72 27.24 0.51
N ILE A 428 -16.38 28.49 0.81
CA ILE A 428 -15.88 28.94 2.12
C ILE A 428 -16.97 28.78 3.21
N LEU A 429 -18.24 29.00 2.86
CA LEU A 429 -19.37 28.89 3.78
C LEU A 429 -19.78 27.43 4.09
N GLY A 430 -19.65 26.52 3.12
CA GLY A 430 -19.95 25.09 3.31
C GLY A 430 -18.82 24.30 3.94
N HIS A 431 -17.57 24.55 3.52
CA HIS A 431 -16.41 23.73 3.88
C HIS A 431 -15.19 24.60 4.28
N PRO A 432 -15.29 25.39 5.36
CA PRO A 432 -14.19 26.25 5.80
C PRO A 432 -12.91 25.45 6.04
N ASP A 433 -12.97 24.33 6.75
CA ASP A 433 -11.80 23.54 7.13
C ASP A 433 -11.15 22.77 5.95
N ALA A 434 -11.84 22.64 4.80
CA ALA A 434 -11.28 22.07 3.55
C ALA A 434 -10.71 23.13 2.59
N VAL A 435 -11.18 24.38 2.68
CA VAL A 435 -10.74 25.51 1.83
C VAL A 435 -9.66 26.35 2.50
N ILE A 436 -9.61 26.35 3.84
CA ILE A 436 -8.75 27.23 4.65
C ILE A 436 -7.83 26.38 5.54
N SER A 437 -6.54 26.38 5.22
CA SER A 437 -5.50 25.59 5.90
C SER A 437 -5.05 26.15 7.26
N GLY A 438 -5.93 26.76 8.05
CA GLY A 438 -5.63 27.26 9.40
C GLY A 438 -6.58 28.35 9.91
N ARG A 439 -6.74 28.45 11.24
CA ARG A 439 -7.61 29.44 11.90
C ARG A 439 -6.81 30.65 12.38
N GLY A 440 -6.68 31.66 11.52
CA GLY A 440 -6.17 33.00 11.86
C GLY A 440 -7.25 34.08 11.72
N GLU A 441 -6.95 35.29 12.20
CA GLU A 441 -7.90 36.42 12.17
C GLU A 441 -8.38 36.76 10.74
N ARG A 442 -7.47 36.71 9.76
CA ARG A 442 -7.75 37.02 8.35
C ARG A 442 -8.64 35.96 7.72
N GLU A 443 -8.42 34.72 8.11
CA GLU A 443 -9.19 33.55 7.71
C GLU A 443 -10.60 33.56 8.33
N ILE A 444 -10.73 33.97 9.60
CA ILE A 444 -12.02 34.19 10.28
C ILE A 444 -12.78 35.38 9.65
N ALA A 445 -12.07 36.48 9.33
CA ALA A 445 -12.65 37.62 8.63
C ALA A 445 -13.13 37.26 7.21
N LEU A 446 -12.36 36.42 6.49
CA LEU A 446 -12.76 35.88 5.20
C LEU A 446 -14.06 35.07 5.33
N ALA A 447 -14.14 34.12 6.27
CA ALA A 447 -15.35 33.32 6.49
C ALA A 447 -16.58 34.18 6.82
N LYS A 448 -16.46 35.11 7.77
CA LYS A 448 -17.55 36.04 8.14
C LYS A 448 -17.99 36.94 6.98
N SER A 449 -17.05 37.41 6.15
CA SER A 449 -17.37 38.23 4.97
C SER A 449 -18.02 37.41 3.84
N ALA A 450 -17.63 36.14 3.66
CA ALA A 450 -18.25 35.22 2.72
C ALA A 450 -19.70 34.89 3.13
N GLU A 451 -19.93 34.59 4.41
CA GLU A 451 -21.26 34.36 4.98
C GLU A 451 -22.19 35.55 4.75
N LYS A 452 -21.73 36.77 5.11
CA LYS A 452 -22.51 38.00 4.88
C LYS A 452 -22.84 38.19 3.40
N PHE A 453 -21.85 38.05 2.51
CA PHE A 453 -22.06 38.20 1.07
C PHE A 453 -23.07 37.18 0.49
N VAL A 454 -23.03 35.92 0.91
CA VAL A 454 -23.99 34.89 0.48
C VAL A 454 -25.41 35.24 0.95
N LYS A 455 -25.58 35.70 2.20
CA LYS A 455 -26.88 36.10 2.75
C LYS A 455 -27.49 37.29 1.97
N GLU A 456 -26.70 38.33 1.69
CA GLU A 456 -27.18 39.47 0.90
C GLU A 456 -27.54 39.10 -0.56
N LEU A 457 -26.78 38.16 -1.18
CA LEU A 457 -27.06 37.64 -2.52
C LEU A 457 -28.37 36.84 -2.55
N GLU A 458 -28.60 35.97 -1.56
CA GLU A 458 -29.84 35.22 -1.46
C GLU A 458 -31.05 36.12 -1.17
N LEU A 459 -30.92 37.12 -0.29
CA LEU A 459 -31.96 38.11 -0.02
C LEU A 459 -32.28 38.92 -1.28
N LEU A 460 -31.27 39.32 -2.06
CA LEU A 460 -31.46 39.99 -3.35
C LEU A 460 -32.22 39.08 -4.34
N ILE A 461 -31.87 37.79 -4.41
CA ILE A 461 -32.57 36.81 -5.25
C ILE A 461 -34.03 36.63 -4.80
N LYS A 462 -34.29 36.45 -3.50
CA LYS A 462 -35.62 36.32 -2.89
C LYS A 462 -36.49 37.55 -3.23
N ILE A 463 -35.96 38.77 -3.05
CA ILE A 463 -36.65 40.02 -3.42
C ILE A 463 -36.87 40.15 -4.93
N THR A 464 -35.99 39.63 -5.80
CA THR A 464 -36.26 39.63 -7.26
C THR A 464 -37.37 38.70 -7.70
N LEU A 465 -37.76 37.73 -6.87
CA LEU A 465 -38.73 36.69 -7.19
C LEU A 465 -40.11 36.95 -6.57
N ASN A 466 -40.12 37.37 -5.30
CA ASN A 466 -41.33 37.49 -4.49
C ASN A 466 -41.75 38.95 -4.28
N GLY A 467 -40.92 39.92 -4.68
CA GLY A 467 -41.16 41.35 -4.48
C GLY A 467 -40.53 41.91 -3.18
N PRO A 468 -40.78 43.18 -2.85
CA PRO A 468 -40.30 43.80 -1.61
C PRO A 468 -40.81 43.01 -0.41
N THR A 469 -39.89 42.47 0.39
CA THR A 469 -40.21 41.60 1.53
C THR A 469 -40.01 42.38 2.83
N GLN A 470 -40.96 42.31 3.76
CA GLN A 470 -40.70 42.76 5.14
C GLN A 470 -39.81 41.73 5.82
N VAL A 471 -38.60 42.13 6.22
CA VAL A 471 -37.69 41.28 7.00
C VAL A 471 -37.91 41.60 8.47
N SER A 472 -38.53 40.66 9.19
CA SER A 472 -38.67 40.70 10.64
C SER A 472 -37.42 40.13 11.31
N ASP A 473 -36.30 40.85 11.20
CA ASP A 473 -35.13 40.55 12.04
C ASP A 473 -35.39 41.04 13.47
N GLY A 474 -35.17 40.15 14.44
CA GLY A 474 -35.29 40.48 15.85
C GLY A 474 -34.11 41.33 16.35
N LEU A 475 -34.39 42.20 17.32
CA LEU A 475 -33.39 42.88 18.16
C LEU A 475 -32.43 43.86 17.43
N SER A 476 -32.99 44.96 16.90
CA SER A 476 -32.52 46.31 17.29
C SER A 476 -33.47 47.45 16.86
N ASN A 477 -33.83 48.29 17.84
CA ASN A 477 -34.40 49.64 17.73
C ASN A 477 -35.48 49.91 16.68
N ARG A 478 -36.75 49.89 17.14
CA ARG A 478 -37.88 50.55 16.46
C ARG A 478 -37.60 52.05 16.30
N LEU A 479 -37.59 52.55 15.06
CA LEU A 479 -38.11 53.91 14.73
C LEU A 479 -38.26 54.20 13.21
N LEU A 480 -37.62 53.43 12.31
CA LEU A 480 -37.96 53.46 10.88
C LEU A 480 -38.18 52.05 10.31
N GLY A 481 -39.45 51.68 10.11
CA GLY A 481 -39.88 50.44 9.46
C GLY A 481 -39.69 50.47 7.94
N GLY A 482 -38.43 50.45 7.48
CA GLY A 482 -38.09 50.53 6.07
C GLY A 482 -38.31 49.22 5.31
N CYS A 483 -39.32 49.15 4.44
CA CYS A 483 -39.45 48.07 3.46
C CYS A 483 -38.16 47.96 2.61
N ARG A 484 -37.45 46.82 2.70
CA ARG A 484 -36.25 46.55 1.90
C ARG A 484 -36.60 46.50 0.41
N THR A 485 -36.39 47.62 -0.28
CA THR A 485 -36.59 47.70 -1.72
C THR A 485 -35.48 46.98 -2.47
N PHE A 486 -35.76 46.56 -3.71
CA PHE A 486 -34.71 46.07 -4.61
C PHE A 486 -33.55 47.08 -4.82
N ARG A 487 -33.76 48.38 -4.55
CA ARG A 487 -32.71 49.40 -4.67
C ARG A 487 -31.76 49.43 -3.47
N SER A 488 -32.26 49.29 -2.24
CA SER A 488 -31.43 49.26 -1.03
C SER A 488 -30.67 47.95 -0.91
N GLN A 489 -31.35 46.81 -1.10
CA GLN A 489 -30.74 45.48 -1.07
C GLN A 489 -29.59 45.34 -2.09
N LEU A 490 -29.71 46.00 -3.25
CA LEU A 490 -28.68 46.00 -4.29
C LEU A 490 -27.43 46.83 -3.92
N GLY A 491 -27.56 47.79 -3.00
CA GLY A 491 -26.42 48.50 -2.40
C GLY A 491 -25.74 47.71 -1.29
N GLU A 492 -26.53 47.08 -0.41
CA GLU A 492 -26.03 46.21 0.67
C GLU A 492 -25.28 44.99 0.10
N PHE A 493 -25.80 44.37 -0.95
CA PHE A 493 -25.14 43.32 -1.72
C PHE A 493 -23.77 43.75 -2.29
N ASP A 494 -23.68 44.94 -2.89
CA ASP A 494 -22.43 45.43 -3.47
C ASP A 494 -21.40 45.77 -2.38
N SER A 495 -21.84 46.36 -1.25
CA SER A 495 -20.99 46.60 -0.08
C SER A 495 -20.43 45.30 0.52
N ALA A 496 -21.28 44.26 0.64
CA ALA A 496 -20.85 42.94 1.10
C ALA A 496 -19.86 42.29 0.12
N TRP A 497 -20.05 42.46 -1.19
CA TRP A 497 -19.10 42.03 -2.21
C TRP A 497 -17.74 42.73 -2.09
N CYS A 498 -17.72 44.06 -1.88
CA CYS A 498 -16.48 44.83 -1.66
C CYS A 498 -15.68 44.28 -0.46
N SER A 499 -16.38 44.03 0.66
CA SER A 499 -15.80 43.47 1.89
C SER A 499 -15.23 42.06 1.67
N PHE A 500 -16.02 41.15 1.09
CA PHE A 500 -15.59 39.79 0.80
C PHE A 500 -14.39 39.73 -0.16
N LEU A 501 -14.43 40.50 -1.25
CA LEU A 501 -13.37 40.51 -2.26
C LEU A 501 -12.04 41.06 -1.71
N ASN A 502 -12.08 42.02 -0.77
CA ASN A 502 -10.88 42.51 -0.11
C ASN A 502 -10.25 41.42 0.77
N SER A 503 -11.04 40.78 1.64
CA SER A 503 -10.60 39.64 2.46
C SER A 503 -10.05 38.49 1.60
N PHE A 504 -10.71 38.19 0.48
CA PHE A 504 -10.31 37.14 -0.46
C PHE A 504 -8.96 37.44 -1.14
N VAL A 505 -8.70 38.69 -1.51
CA VAL A 505 -7.39 39.12 -2.04
C VAL A 505 -6.30 39.05 -0.97
N VAL A 506 -6.57 39.51 0.25
CA VAL A 506 -5.59 39.45 1.36
C VAL A 506 -5.18 38.01 1.64
N TRP A 507 -6.14 37.08 1.68
CA TRP A 507 -5.87 35.64 1.80
C TRP A 507 -5.06 35.10 0.61
N LYS A 508 -5.43 35.41 -0.64
CA LYS A 508 -4.69 34.92 -1.81
C LYS A 508 -3.29 35.53 -2.00
N VAL A 509 -3.00 36.70 -1.44
CA VAL A 509 -1.63 37.24 -1.41
C VAL A 509 -0.75 36.49 -0.41
N LYS A 510 -1.30 35.96 0.70
CA LYS A 510 -0.57 35.07 1.63
C LYS A 510 -0.24 33.74 0.95
N ASP A 511 -1.25 33.10 0.37
CA ASP A 511 -1.17 31.84 -0.39
C ASP A 511 -0.12 31.88 -1.52
N ALA A 512 -0.12 32.96 -2.32
CA ALA A 512 0.85 33.16 -3.40
C ALA A 512 2.29 33.34 -2.90
N ARG A 513 2.52 33.99 -1.75
CA ARG A 513 3.87 34.17 -1.17
C ARG A 513 4.46 32.85 -0.68
N SER A 514 3.69 32.02 0.02
CA SER A 514 4.16 30.69 0.44
C SER A 514 4.56 29.81 -0.76
N LEU A 515 3.81 29.89 -1.86
CA LEU A 515 4.14 29.17 -3.09
C LEU A 515 5.36 29.77 -3.82
N GLU A 516 5.55 31.09 -3.77
CA GLU A 516 6.76 31.75 -4.26
C GLU A 516 8.01 31.27 -3.51
N GLU A 517 7.99 31.31 -2.17
CA GLU A 517 9.12 30.86 -1.34
C GLU A 517 9.54 29.42 -1.64
N ASP A 518 8.58 28.50 -1.84
CA ASP A 518 8.88 27.11 -2.18
C ASP A 518 9.42 26.93 -3.60
N LEU A 519 9.01 27.76 -4.57
CA LEU A 519 9.60 27.80 -5.91
C LEU A 519 11.03 28.37 -5.88
N VAL A 520 11.31 29.35 -5.01
CA VAL A 520 12.65 29.90 -4.79
C VAL A 520 13.56 28.86 -4.13
N LYS A 521 13.12 28.20 -3.05
CA LYS A 521 13.85 27.09 -2.40
C LYS A 521 14.16 25.96 -3.40
N ALA A 522 13.23 25.63 -4.29
CA ALA A 522 13.45 24.64 -5.35
C ALA A 522 14.53 25.08 -6.36
N ALA A 523 14.53 26.35 -6.78
CA ALA A 523 15.54 26.88 -7.69
C ALA A 523 16.95 26.91 -7.06
N CYS A 524 17.06 27.31 -5.78
CA CYS A 524 18.34 27.30 -5.06
C CYS A 524 18.89 25.88 -4.87
N ARG A 525 18.02 24.87 -4.67
CA ARG A 525 18.43 23.45 -4.63
C ARG A 525 18.94 22.95 -5.98
N LEU A 526 18.27 23.31 -7.09
CA LEU A 526 18.74 22.99 -8.44
C LEU A 526 20.10 23.65 -8.73
N GLU A 527 20.28 24.89 -8.28
CA GLU A 527 21.55 25.63 -8.40
C GLU A 527 22.70 24.94 -7.64
N LEU A 528 22.52 24.65 -6.34
CA LEU A 528 23.53 23.95 -5.53
C LEU A 528 23.89 22.57 -6.11
N SER A 529 22.89 21.82 -6.60
CA SER A 529 23.10 20.53 -7.28
C SER A 529 23.90 20.68 -8.58
N MET A 530 23.63 21.72 -9.37
CA MET A 530 24.39 22.03 -10.58
C MET A 530 25.84 22.41 -10.27
N ILE A 531 26.07 23.25 -9.26
CA ILE A 531 27.43 23.68 -8.87
C ILE A 531 28.28 22.47 -8.41
N GLN A 532 27.70 21.59 -7.58
CA GLN A 532 28.38 20.38 -7.11
C GLN A 532 28.67 19.39 -8.26
N THR A 533 27.66 19.08 -9.08
CA THR A 533 27.80 18.08 -10.16
C THR A 533 28.64 18.57 -11.34
N CYS A 534 28.53 19.85 -11.71
CA CYS A 534 29.26 20.45 -12.83
C CYS A 534 30.61 21.07 -12.42
N LYS A 535 30.98 21.01 -11.13
CA LYS A 535 32.22 21.57 -10.55
C LYS A 535 32.48 23.03 -10.96
N MET A 536 31.43 23.87 -10.91
CA MET A 536 31.49 25.25 -11.37
C MET A 536 32.50 26.10 -10.56
N THR A 537 33.07 27.10 -11.21
CA THR A 537 33.85 28.19 -10.59
C THR A 537 32.92 29.34 -10.14
N PRO A 538 33.37 30.28 -9.29
CA PRO A 538 32.58 31.45 -8.89
C PRO A 538 32.08 32.28 -10.09
N ASP A 539 32.92 32.44 -11.11
CA ASP A 539 32.64 33.20 -12.34
C ASP A 539 31.71 32.47 -13.33
N GLY A 540 31.30 31.24 -12.99
CA GLY A 540 30.37 30.43 -13.80
C GLY A 540 31.00 29.72 -14.99
N GLU A 541 32.32 29.80 -15.18
CA GLU A 541 33.01 29.03 -16.22
C GLU A 541 33.15 27.56 -15.83
N SER A 542 32.73 26.68 -16.75
CA SER A 542 33.01 25.26 -16.70
C SER A 542 34.39 24.97 -17.28
N GLY A 543 35.17 24.12 -16.61
CA GLY A 543 36.26 23.40 -17.27
C GLY A 543 35.74 22.45 -18.35
N SER A 544 36.61 21.60 -18.93
CA SER A 544 36.24 20.65 -19.98
C SER A 544 35.25 19.56 -19.49
N LEU A 545 33.95 19.88 -19.52
CA LEU A 545 32.87 19.00 -19.06
C LEU A 545 32.70 17.77 -19.95
N THR A 546 32.44 16.63 -19.31
CA THR A 546 31.86 15.44 -19.94
C THR A 546 30.45 15.76 -20.48
N ASP A 547 30.02 15.10 -21.55
CA ASP A 547 28.74 15.43 -22.20
C ASP A 547 27.52 15.19 -21.30
N ASP A 548 27.57 14.22 -20.37
CA ASP A 548 26.53 14.04 -19.35
C ASP A 548 26.39 15.25 -18.41
N MET A 549 27.51 15.89 -18.04
CA MET A 549 27.50 17.10 -17.21
C MET A 549 26.88 18.28 -17.98
N LYS A 550 27.14 18.39 -19.28
CA LYS A 550 26.49 19.38 -20.17
C LYS A 550 24.99 19.12 -20.30
N ALA A 551 24.56 17.86 -20.36
CA ALA A 551 23.16 17.49 -20.39
C ALA A 551 22.43 17.87 -19.09
N ILE A 552 23.06 17.62 -17.93
CA ILE A 552 22.55 18.05 -16.60
C ILE A 552 22.45 19.58 -16.53
N GLN A 553 23.52 20.31 -16.90
CA GLN A 553 23.54 21.77 -16.93
C GLN A 553 22.41 22.34 -17.82
N LYS A 554 22.15 21.72 -18.98
CA LYS A 554 21.05 22.13 -19.88
C LYS A 554 19.68 21.89 -19.25
N GLN A 555 19.46 20.71 -18.65
CA GLN A 555 18.19 20.38 -17.99
C GLN A 555 17.88 21.35 -16.84
N VAL A 556 18.86 21.62 -15.97
CA VAL A 556 18.70 22.59 -14.85
C VAL A 556 18.35 23.99 -15.36
N ASN A 557 18.96 24.44 -16.46
CA ASN A 557 18.62 25.75 -17.06
C ASN A 557 17.18 25.78 -17.63
N GLU A 558 16.71 24.70 -18.24
CA GLU A 558 15.31 24.60 -18.72
C GLU A 558 14.31 24.58 -17.56
N ASP A 559 14.62 23.87 -16.46
CA ASP A 559 13.77 23.82 -15.26
C ASP A 559 13.77 25.14 -14.47
N GLN A 560 14.93 25.78 -14.27
CA GLN A 560 15.01 27.12 -13.65
C GLN A 560 14.22 28.17 -14.44
N LYS A 561 14.24 28.09 -15.78
CA LYS A 561 13.43 28.97 -16.63
C LYS A 561 11.92 28.74 -16.42
N LEU A 562 11.50 27.48 -16.27
CA LEU A 562 10.12 27.13 -15.96
C LEU A 562 9.71 27.60 -14.54
N LEU A 563 10.62 27.60 -13.57
CA LEU A 563 10.40 28.19 -12.25
C LEU A 563 10.28 29.73 -12.33
N ARG A 564 11.14 30.41 -13.09
CA ARG A 564 11.04 31.87 -13.35
C ARG A 564 9.69 32.24 -13.99
N GLU A 565 9.22 31.49 -14.99
CA GLU A 565 7.91 31.71 -15.62
C GLU A 565 6.74 31.53 -14.62
N LYS A 566 6.84 30.58 -13.67
CA LYS A 566 5.85 30.41 -12.59
C LYS A 566 5.87 31.58 -11.59
N VAL A 567 7.05 31.98 -11.13
CA VAL A 567 7.21 33.10 -10.16
C VAL A 567 6.71 34.42 -10.76
N LEU A 568 6.99 34.68 -12.04
CA LEU A 568 6.43 35.82 -12.79
C LEU A 568 4.90 35.84 -12.80
N HIS A 569 4.27 34.67 -12.89
CA HIS A 569 2.81 34.53 -12.92
C HIS A 569 2.13 34.58 -11.54
N LEU A 570 2.88 34.36 -10.45
CA LEU A 570 2.38 34.43 -9.08
C LEU A 570 2.59 35.83 -8.45
N SER A 571 3.80 36.38 -8.59
CA SER A 571 4.25 37.56 -7.85
C SER A 571 4.84 38.68 -8.73
N GLY A 572 4.80 38.51 -10.05
CA GLY A 572 5.30 39.50 -11.00
C GLY A 572 6.82 39.67 -10.96
N ASP A 573 7.30 40.77 -11.54
CA ASP A 573 8.74 41.08 -11.64
C ASP A 573 9.40 41.24 -10.25
N ALA A 574 8.63 41.63 -9.24
CA ALA A 574 9.09 41.71 -7.85
C ALA A 574 9.38 40.34 -7.23
N GLY A 575 8.71 39.27 -7.68
CA GLY A 575 9.02 37.90 -7.29
C GLY A 575 10.27 37.36 -7.99
N ILE A 576 10.46 37.67 -9.27
CA ILE A 576 11.69 37.31 -10.00
C ILE A 576 12.90 37.91 -9.28
N LYS A 577 12.87 39.19 -8.90
CA LYS A 577 14.00 39.83 -8.20
C LYS A 577 14.36 39.14 -6.88
N ARG A 578 13.38 38.70 -6.08
CA ARG A 578 13.66 37.91 -4.86
C ARG A 578 14.28 36.56 -5.20
N MET A 579 13.73 35.86 -6.20
CA MET A 579 14.26 34.58 -6.68
C MET A 579 15.71 34.70 -7.16
N GLU A 580 16.06 35.76 -7.89
CA GLU A 580 17.40 35.95 -8.45
C GLU A 580 18.41 36.42 -7.40
N ASN A 581 17.99 37.22 -6.41
CA ASN A 581 18.79 37.53 -5.23
C ASN A 581 19.12 36.26 -4.43
N GLU A 582 18.11 35.45 -4.06
CA GLU A 582 18.31 34.22 -3.27
C GLU A 582 19.18 33.16 -3.97
N ILE A 583 19.07 33.05 -5.31
CA ILE A 583 19.98 32.21 -6.12
C ILE A 583 21.42 32.74 -6.11
N SER A 584 21.60 34.07 -6.09
CA SER A 584 22.92 34.70 -6.01
C SER A 584 23.55 34.56 -4.61
N ASP A 585 22.75 34.76 -3.57
CA ASP A 585 23.13 34.57 -2.17
C ASP A 585 23.55 33.12 -1.89
N THR A 586 22.81 32.14 -2.41
CA THR A 586 23.13 30.72 -2.23
C THR A 586 24.34 30.28 -3.05
N ARG A 587 24.63 30.93 -4.18
CA ARG A 587 25.94 30.82 -4.88
C ARG A 587 27.08 31.34 -4.00
N MET A 588 26.99 32.58 -3.51
CA MET A 588 28.05 33.19 -2.71
C MET A 588 28.35 32.35 -1.45
N LYS A 589 27.32 32.01 -0.67
CA LYS A 589 27.44 31.21 0.56
C LYS A 589 28.01 29.81 0.32
N PHE A 590 27.81 29.23 -0.88
CA PHE A 590 28.43 27.95 -1.25
C PHE A 590 29.94 28.08 -1.49
N PHE A 591 30.39 29.09 -2.24
CA PHE A 591 31.81 29.29 -2.49
C PHE A 591 32.56 29.76 -1.23
N GLU A 592 31.96 30.66 -0.45
CA GLU A 592 32.46 31.06 0.87
C GLU A 592 32.65 29.85 1.81
N ALA A 593 31.67 28.94 1.90
CA ALA A 593 31.78 27.73 2.71
C ALA A 593 32.87 26.75 2.21
N ARG A 594 33.17 26.77 0.90
CA ARG A 594 34.18 25.92 0.24
C ARG A 594 35.59 26.42 0.49
N GLU A 595 35.79 27.74 0.46
CA GLU A 595 37.07 28.38 0.80
C GLU A 595 37.36 28.26 2.30
N ASN A 596 36.35 28.37 3.16
CA ASN A 596 36.45 28.15 4.60
C ASN A 596 36.59 26.66 5.02
N GLY A 597 36.86 25.75 4.08
CA GLY A 597 37.23 24.35 4.35
C GLY A 597 36.15 23.48 5.00
N ARG A 598 34.87 23.89 5.00
CA ARG A 598 33.79 23.15 5.69
C ARG A 598 33.19 22.06 4.78
N PRO A 599 32.81 20.88 5.32
CA PRO A 599 32.21 19.81 4.53
C PRO A 599 30.78 20.19 4.08
N ILE A 600 30.62 20.62 2.83
CA ILE A 600 29.33 21.04 2.26
C ILE A 600 28.48 19.83 1.87
N ASN A 601 27.73 19.30 2.83
CA ASN A 601 26.73 18.25 2.58
C ASN A 601 25.45 18.88 1.99
N PRO A 602 24.93 18.47 0.82
CA PRO A 602 23.77 19.10 0.15
C PRO A 602 22.43 19.02 0.90
N LEU A 603 22.40 18.35 2.07
CA LEU A 603 21.23 18.27 2.96
C LEU A 603 21.33 19.20 4.19
N SER A 604 22.47 19.90 4.39
CA SER A 604 22.64 20.84 5.50
C SER A 604 21.93 22.16 5.21
N THR A 605 20.80 22.40 5.88
CA THR A 605 20.01 23.63 5.77
C THR A 605 20.79 24.86 6.25
N LEU A 606 21.41 25.61 5.33
CA LEU A 606 21.89 26.97 5.62
C LEU A 606 20.69 27.84 6.01
N ILE A 607 20.61 28.21 7.30
CA ILE A 607 19.50 29.02 7.81
C ILE A 607 19.64 30.45 7.30
N LEU A 608 18.74 30.86 6.40
CA LEU A 608 18.52 32.25 6.06
C LEU A 608 17.90 32.96 7.28
N SER A 609 18.62 33.94 7.84
CA SER A 609 18.08 34.90 8.80
C SER A 609 17.70 36.19 8.06
N PRO A 610 16.50 36.75 8.28
CA PRO A 610 16.05 37.93 7.57
C PRO A 610 16.55 39.22 8.25
N ASN A 611 17.68 39.75 7.79
CA ASN A 611 18.06 41.13 8.12
C ASN A 611 17.11 42.11 7.40
N THR A 612 16.64 43.13 8.12
CA THR A 612 15.79 44.21 7.59
C THR A 612 16.49 45.54 7.85
N ASP A 613 16.80 46.29 6.80
CA ASP A 613 17.59 47.52 6.92
C ASP A 613 16.84 48.64 7.68
N SER A 614 17.58 49.34 8.53
CA SER A 614 17.24 50.67 9.05
C SER A 614 18.54 51.43 9.42
N PRO A 615 18.59 52.76 9.28
CA PRO A 615 19.83 53.53 9.20
C PRO A 615 20.54 53.79 10.56
N PRO A 616 21.82 54.22 10.56
CA PRO A 616 22.73 54.03 11.70
C PRO A 616 23.01 55.27 12.57
N SER A 617 23.55 55.03 13.77
CA SER A 617 24.36 55.99 14.53
C SER A 617 25.35 55.32 15.50
N LEU A 618 26.54 55.95 15.62
CA LEU A 618 27.57 55.90 16.70
C LEU A 618 27.06 55.52 18.13
N ASP A 619 27.84 54.98 19.08
CA ASP A 619 29.31 54.86 19.23
C ASP A 619 29.72 53.82 20.34
N SER A 620 31.03 53.54 20.47
CA SER A 620 31.77 53.17 21.70
C SER A 620 31.58 51.78 22.40
N LEU A 621 32.49 50.85 22.06
CA LEU A 621 33.47 50.22 22.96
C LEU A 621 33.06 49.71 24.38
N LYS A 622 33.09 48.37 24.60
CA LYS A 622 33.96 47.68 25.61
C LYS A 622 33.93 46.14 25.54
N LYS A 623 34.92 45.51 26.21
CA LYS A 623 35.10 44.06 26.49
C LYS A 623 34.00 43.56 27.45
N THR A 624 33.68 42.26 27.64
CA THR A 624 34.56 41.09 27.91
C THR A 624 33.97 39.74 27.42
N ASN A 625 34.68 38.64 27.73
CA ASN A 625 34.41 37.28 27.27
C ASN A 625 33.24 36.56 27.99
N ASP A 626 32.90 35.41 27.40
CA ASP A 626 32.68 34.08 28.02
C ASP A 626 31.27 33.47 28.13
N LEU A 627 31.32 32.14 27.98
CA LEU A 627 30.29 31.10 28.17
C LEU A 627 29.14 30.99 27.15
N THR A 628 28.65 29.75 27.04
CA THR A 628 27.81 29.23 25.93
C THR A 628 26.38 28.97 26.37
N GLU A 629 25.39 29.38 25.57
CA GLU A 629 23.98 29.06 25.82
C GLU A 629 23.27 28.44 24.60
N ASN A 630 22.48 27.40 24.83
CA ASN A 630 21.91 26.52 23.79
C ASN A 630 20.52 26.97 23.31
N THR A 631 20.43 27.83 22.29
CA THR A 631 19.13 28.18 21.68
C THR A 631 18.58 27.08 20.76
N ARG A 632 17.69 26.23 21.30
CA ARG A 632 17.05 25.11 20.56
C ARG A 632 16.26 25.60 19.32
N LYS A 633 16.55 25.06 18.13
CA LYS A 633 15.73 25.25 16.91
C LYS A 633 14.63 24.20 16.78
N ARG A 634 13.40 24.64 16.52
CA ARG A 634 12.21 23.78 16.32
C ARG A 634 12.19 23.17 14.92
N CYS A 635 11.93 21.86 14.81
CA CYS A 635 11.75 21.16 13.54
C CYS A 635 10.27 21.03 13.16
N PRO A 636 9.84 21.46 11.96
CA PRO A 636 8.50 21.19 11.43
C PRO A 636 8.47 19.88 10.62
N VAL A 637 7.67 18.90 11.04
CA VAL A 637 7.52 17.60 10.35
C VAL A 637 6.15 17.50 9.68
N VAL A 638 6.07 17.69 8.36
CA VAL A 638 5.15 16.96 7.44
C VAL A 638 5.74 16.95 6.03
N ARG A 639 6.30 15.80 5.60
CA ARG A 639 6.38 15.25 4.21
C ARG A 639 7.53 14.23 4.12
N SER A 640 7.26 12.99 4.53
CA SER A 640 8.18 11.85 4.42
C SER A 640 7.40 10.55 4.21
N LEU A 641 6.63 10.47 3.11
CA LEU A 641 5.86 9.28 2.74
C LEU A 641 5.95 8.90 1.24
N PHE A 642 6.62 9.71 0.41
CA PHE A 642 6.93 9.36 -0.97
C PHE A 642 8.31 9.90 -1.35
N SER A 643 9.25 9.00 -1.64
CA SER A 643 10.55 9.27 -2.26
C SER A 643 11.00 7.96 -2.89
N ASP A 644 11.18 7.94 -4.22
CA ASP A 644 11.52 6.73 -4.95
C ASP A 644 12.95 6.26 -4.64
N GLU A 645 13.11 4.97 -4.33
CA GLU A 645 14.45 4.36 -4.20
C GLU A 645 15.12 4.25 -5.57
N VAL A 646 16.17 5.04 -5.79
CA VAL A 646 17.05 4.91 -6.96
C VAL A 646 18.39 4.33 -6.50
N TYR A 647 18.57 3.02 -6.70
CA TYR A 647 19.81 2.29 -6.43
C TYR A 647 20.98 2.82 -7.27
N PRO A 648 22.11 3.23 -6.66
CA PRO A 648 23.43 3.15 -7.27
C PRO A 648 23.96 1.71 -7.18
N LYS A 649 24.95 1.38 -8.01
CA LYS A 649 25.44 0.01 -8.21
C LYS A 649 26.75 -0.25 -7.44
N GLU A 650 26.98 -1.50 -7.07
CA GLU A 650 28.19 -1.98 -6.39
C GLU A 650 29.49 -1.67 -7.17
N VAL A 651 30.55 -1.33 -6.44
CA VAL A 651 31.94 -1.69 -6.75
C VAL A 651 32.61 -2.10 -5.43
N SER A 652 33.33 -3.22 -5.42
CA SER A 652 33.86 -3.85 -4.20
C SER A 652 35.26 -3.37 -3.83
N SER A 653 35.55 -3.26 -2.53
CA SER A 653 36.92 -3.37 -1.98
C SER A 653 36.88 -3.91 -0.55
N SER A 654 37.54 -5.03 -0.31
CA SER A 654 37.51 -5.74 0.96
C SER A 654 38.41 -5.09 2.02
N THR A 655 37.92 -4.91 3.24
CA THR A 655 38.78 -4.93 4.44
C THR A 655 37.98 -5.40 5.64
N SER A 656 38.52 -6.36 6.39
CA SER A 656 37.85 -6.96 7.55
C SER A 656 38.28 -6.27 8.85
N SER A 657 37.35 -5.60 9.52
CA SER A 657 37.51 -5.11 10.90
C SER A 657 36.23 -5.39 11.68
N SER A 658 36.29 -6.35 12.60
CA SER A 658 35.15 -6.79 13.42
C SER A 658 34.73 -5.73 14.45
N SER A 659 33.49 -5.26 14.36
CA SER A 659 32.82 -4.44 15.40
C SER A 659 31.66 -5.23 16.00
N PRO A 660 31.47 -5.28 17.34
CA PRO A 660 30.34 -5.97 17.95
C PRO A 660 28.96 -5.33 17.68
N TYR A 661 28.92 -4.08 17.24
CA TYR A 661 27.69 -3.28 17.16
C TYR A 661 27.13 -3.19 15.74
N GLN A 662 26.81 -4.35 15.15
CA GLN A 662 26.08 -4.42 13.88
C GLN A 662 24.97 -5.47 13.94
N TYR A 663 23.90 -5.14 14.68
CA TYR A 663 22.63 -5.88 14.61
C TYR A 663 22.10 -5.78 13.18
N SER A 664 22.25 -6.86 12.41
CA SER A 664 22.11 -6.87 10.95
C SER A 664 20.71 -6.43 10.50
N SER A 665 20.62 -5.44 9.61
CA SER A 665 19.35 -4.94 9.05
C SER A 665 18.46 -6.06 8.48
N GLU A 666 19.07 -7.11 7.93
CA GLU A 666 18.38 -8.29 7.39
C GLU A 666 17.54 -9.05 8.43
N LYS A 667 17.91 -8.99 9.72
CA LYS A 667 17.08 -9.57 10.81
C LYS A 667 15.83 -8.74 11.06
N LEU A 668 15.96 -7.40 11.04
CA LEU A 668 14.81 -6.50 11.19
C LEU A 668 13.88 -6.59 9.98
N ASP A 669 14.42 -6.72 8.77
CA ASP A 669 13.63 -7.02 7.56
C ASP A 669 12.81 -8.32 7.73
N MET A 670 13.45 -9.41 8.16
CA MET A 670 12.78 -10.70 8.37
C MET A 670 11.76 -10.68 9.52
N GLU A 671 12.01 -9.92 10.57
CA GLU A 671 11.08 -9.77 11.70
C GLU A 671 9.85 -8.95 11.30
N ASN A 672 10.02 -7.87 10.54
CA ASN A 672 8.91 -7.13 9.91
C ASN A 672 8.08 -8.04 8.98
N VAL A 673 8.73 -8.90 8.18
CA VAL A 673 8.04 -9.90 7.33
C VAL A 673 7.23 -10.89 8.15
N ARG A 674 7.76 -11.37 9.29
CA ARG A 674 7.01 -12.25 10.21
C ARG A 674 5.81 -11.53 10.82
N ILE A 675 5.96 -10.31 11.31
CA ILE A 675 4.86 -9.51 11.89
C ILE A 675 3.74 -9.30 10.87
N VAL A 676 4.09 -8.93 9.62
CA VAL A 676 3.09 -8.77 8.55
C VAL A 676 2.39 -10.10 8.24
N ASN A 677 3.11 -11.23 8.20
CA ASN A 677 2.52 -12.54 7.96
C ASN A 677 1.46 -12.92 9.01
N GLU A 678 1.75 -12.71 10.29
CA GLU A 678 0.80 -13.00 11.37
C GLU A 678 -0.43 -12.09 11.32
N CYS A 679 -0.24 -10.79 11.05
CA CYS A 679 -1.37 -9.86 10.92
C CYS A 679 -2.33 -10.26 9.79
N VAL A 680 -1.81 -10.64 8.61
CA VAL A 680 -2.61 -11.07 7.46
C VAL A 680 -3.39 -12.37 7.75
N HIS A 681 -2.81 -13.30 8.52
CA HIS A 681 -3.48 -14.56 8.90
C HIS A 681 -4.65 -14.37 9.87
N GLY A 682 -4.82 -13.19 10.45
CA GLY A 682 -5.97 -12.85 11.29
C GLY A 682 -5.91 -13.41 12.71
N GLU A 683 -4.82 -14.11 13.08
CA GLU A 683 -4.59 -14.50 14.47
C GLU A 683 -4.45 -13.26 15.35
N ASN A 684 -5.10 -13.29 16.52
CA ASN A 684 -5.03 -12.19 17.47
C ASN A 684 -3.58 -11.94 17.87
N LEU A 685 -3.22 -10.67 18.12
CA LEU A 685 -1.87 -10.16 18.37
C LEU A 685 -1.15 -10.72 19.63
N LYS A 686 -1.65 -11.80 20.22
CA LYS A 686 -1.05 -12.62 21.29
C LYS A 686 0.38 -13.06 20.97
N PHE A 687 0.77 -13.15 19.69
CA PHE A 687 2.17 -13.40 19.33
C PHE A 687 3.14 -12.35 19.90
N ILE A 688 2.70 -11.09 20.02
CA ILE A 688 3.47 -9.99 20.61
C ILE A 688 3.60 -10.15 22.14
N ASP A 689 2.70 -10.90 22.77
CA ASP A 689 2.77 -11.25 24.18
C ASP A 689 3.65 -12.50 24.41
N SER A 690 3.75 -13.40 23.42
CA SER A 690 4.55 -14.64 23.47
C SER A 690 6.02 -14.51 23.01
N HIS A 691 6.54 -13.29 22.84
CA HIS A 691 7.94 -13.06 22.42
C HIS A 691 9.02 -13.52 23.45
N ASN A 692 8.62 -14.20 24.52
CA ASN A 692 9.49 -14.83 25.53
C ASN A 692 9.26 -16.36 25.68
N SER A 693 8.42 -17.00 24.86
CA SER A 693 7.93 -18.37 25.13
C SER A 693 7.87 -19.32 23.93
N ALA A 694 8.66 -19.08 22.88
CA ALA A 694 8.62 -19.89 21.64
C ALA A 694 9.81 -20.85 21.43
N ASP A 695 10.94 -20.67 22.13
CA ASP A 695 12.07 -21.63 22.19
C ASP A 695 12.45 -21.90 23.66
N GLU A 696 11.63 -22.68 24.36
CA GLU A 696 11.86 -23.05 25.77
C GLU A 696 13.23 -23.71 26.04
N GLY A 697 13.90 -24.24 25.02
CA GLY A 697 15.23 -24.83 25.14
C GLY A 697 16.35 -23.80 25.15
N ARG A 698 16.41 -22.93 24.12
CA ARG A 698 17.51 -21.96 23.95
C ARG A 698 17.21 -20.61 24.59
N ASP A 699 15.97 -20.10 24.49
CA ASP A 699 15.61 -18.83 25.11
C ASP A 699 15.57 -18.92 26.63
N SER A 700 15.31 -20.09 27.23
CA SER A 700 15.44 -20.29 28.69
C SER A 700 16.88 -20.11 29.18
N ILE A 701 17.88 -20.59 28.42
CA ILE A 701 19.30 -20.38 28.73
C ILE A 701 19.68 -18.92 28.46
N MET A 702 19.29 -18.36 27.31
CA MET A 702 19.55 -16.95 26.99
C MET A 702 18.87 -15.96 27.94
N ALA A 703 17.70 -16.29 28.49
CA ALA A 703 17.01 -15.52 29.51
C ALA A 703 17.77 -15.55 30.83
N LYS A 704 18.21 -16.73 31.30
CA LYS A 704 19.05 -16.86 32.51
C LYS A 704 20.41 -16.16 32.35
N VAL A 705 21.02 -16.21 31.17
CA VAL A 705 22.23 -15.44 30.85
C VAL A 705 21.94 -13.94 30.85
N ARG A 706 20.82 -13.48 30.26
CA ARG A 706 20.39 -12.07 30.28
C ARG A 706 20.08 -11.58 31.70
N GLU A 707 19.46 -12.41 32.53
CA GLU A 707 19.14 -12.13 33.93
C GLU A 707 20.41 -12.03 34.79
N THR A 708 21.33 -13.00 34.68
CA THR A 708 22.61 -12.97 35.40
C THR A 708 23.51 -11.81 34.94
N MET A 709 23.53 -11.47 33.64
CA MET A 709 24.18 -10.26 33.13
C MET A 709 23.54 -8.96 33.67
N LYS A 710 22.20 -8.85 33.64
CA LYS A 710 21.48 -7.72 34.25
C LYS A 710 21.81 -7.58 35.73
N LYS A 711 21.82 -8.71 36.47
CA LYS A 711 22.15 -8.72 37.90
C LYS A 711 23.58 -8.26 38.14
N ALA A 712 24.57 -8.84 37.46
CA ALA A 712 25.98 -8.45 37.57
C ALA A 712 26.22 -6.97 37.21
N TYR A 713 25.49 -6.42 36.24
CA TYR A 713 25.52 -5.00 35.91
C TYR A 713 25.03 -4.12 37.07
N TRP A 714 23.86 -4.42 37.65
CA TRP A 714 23.32 -3.66 38.79
C TRP A 714 24.14 -3.84 40.07
N ASP A 715 24.63 -5.05 40.34
CA ASP A 715 25.52 -5.35 41.47
C ASP A 715 26.83 -4.55 41.35
N GLY A 716 27.40 -4.43 40.14
CA GLY A 716 28.59 -3.63 39.86
C GLY A 716 28.39 -2.12 40.06
N ILE A 717 27.20 -1.58 39.79
CA ILE A 717 26.85 -0.18 40.08
C ILE A 717 26.75 0.03 41.60
N VAL A 718 26.09 -0.88 42.32
CA VAL A 718 26.02 -0.86 43.79
C VAL A 718 27.42 -0.98 44.42
N GLU A 719 28.31 -1.78 43.84
CA GLU A 719 29.71 -1.90 44.29
C GLU A 719 30.53 -0.62 43.99
N SER A 720 30.27 0.07 42.88
CA SER A 720 30.96 1.32 42.52
C SER A 720 30.67 2.50 43.46
N VAL A 721 29.50 2.48 44.12
CA VAL A 721 29.11 3.45 45.14
C VAL A 721 29.65 3.09 46.54
N LYS A 722 29.93 1.80 46.82
CA LYS A 722 30.41 1.34 48.13
C LYS A 722 31.91 1.50 48.39
N LYS A 723 32.68 2.05 47.44
CA LYS A 723 34.14 2.21 47.54
C LYS A 723 34.49 3.54 48.18
N ASP A 724 35.64 3.62 48.85
CA ASP A 724 36.14 4.79 49.62
C ASP A 724 36.21 6.13 48.84
N LYS A 725 35.99 6.09 47.52
CA LYS A 725 35.68 7.24 46.67
C LYS A 725 34.44 6.89 45.83
N SER A 726 33.26 7.13 46.38
CA SER A 726 31.97 6.86 45.76
C SER A 726 31.85 7.54 44.39
N ASN A 727 31.67 6.77 43.32
CA ASN A 727 31.62 7.34 41.97
C ASN A 727 30.18 7.45 41.45
N TYR A 728 29.52 8.58 41.78
CA TYR A 728 28.12 8.82 41.44
C TYR A 728 27.85 9.10 39.94
N SER A 729 28.89 9.26 39.11
CA SER A 729 28.72 9.53 37.67
C SER A 729 27.79 8.53 36.98
N ARG A 730 27.89 7.23 37.31
CA ARG A 730 27.03 6.20 36.71
C ARG A 730 25.56 6.29 37.13
N VAL A 731 25.27 6.86 38.30
CA VAL A 731 23.90 7.11 38.79
C VAL A 731 23.29 8.30 38.03
N VAL A 732 24.08 9.33 37.76
CA VAL A 732 23.69 10.49 36.95
C VAL A 732 23.47 10.09 35.48
N GLU A 733 24.30 9.21 34.92
CA GLU A 733 24.10 8.62 33.59
C GLU A 733 22.77 7.84 33.49
N LEU A 734 22.40 7.08 34.52
CA LEU A 734 21.10 6.39 34.56
C LEU A 734 19.91 7.34 34.68
N MET A 735 20.02 8.42 35.48
CA MET A 735 18.98 9.44 35.54
C MET A 735 18.84 10.21 34.21
N ARG A 736 19.94 10.41 33.49
CA ARG A 736 19.95 10.94 32.12
C ARG A 736 19.23 9.99 31.16
N GLU A 737 19.53 8.69 31.20
CA GLU A 737 18.84 7.65 30.40
C GLU A 737 17.33 7.65 30.67
N VAL A 738 16.91 7.73 31.93
CA VAL A 738 15.49 7.87 32.31
C VAL A 738 14.86 9.13 31.72
N SER A 739 15.52 10.29 31.84
CA SER A 739 14.99 11.57 31.34
C SER A 739 14.89 11.60 29.81
N ASP A 740 15.93 11.14 29.11
CA ASP A 740 15.98 11.07 27.65
C ASP A 740 14.95 10.08 27.09
N GLU A 741 14.75 8.92 27.72
CA GLU A 741 13.78 7.91 27.27
C GLU A 741 12.32 8.32 27.54
N ILE A 742 12.03 8.93 28.69
CA ILE A 742 10.71 9.53 28.94
C ILE A 742 10.48 10.67 27.93
N CYS A 743 11.48 11.53 27.66
CA CYS A 743 11.39 12.55 26.61
C CYS A 743 11.19 11.97 25.21
N ALA A 744 11.82 10.83 24.88
CA ALA A 744 11.67 10.16 23.58
C ALA A 744 10.23 9.70 23.34
N MET A 745 9.56 9.18 24.39
CA MET A 745 8.16 8.75 24.34
C MET A 745 7.16 9.91 24.47
N ALA A 746 7.49 10.95 25.24
CA ALA A 746 6.57 12.03 25.60
C ALA A 746 6.27 13.03 24.46
N PRO A 747 5.06 13.64 24.46
CA PRO A 747 4.72 14.75 23.58
C PRO A 747 5.71 15.93 23.69
N LEU A 748 5.90 16.66 22.58
CA LEU A 748 6.81 17.81 22.50
C LEU A 748 6.52 18.93 23.53
N SER A 749 5.29 18.98 24.06
CA SER A 749 4.88 19.91 25.13
C SER A 749 5.47 19.56 26.49
N TRP A 750 5.63 18.28 26.83
CA TRP A 750 6.08 17.84 28.16
C TRP A 750 7.61 17.77 28.28
N ARG A 751 8.34 17.76 27.16
CA ARG A 751 9.81 17.65 27.18
C ARG A 751 10.52 18.76 27.96
N GLN A 752 9.93 19.95 28.09
CA GLN A 752 10.51 20.98 28.94
C GLN A 752 10.21 20.74 30.42
N GLU A 753 8.96 20.41 30.77
CA GLU A 753 8.54 20.02 32.13
C GLU A 753 9.38 18.85 32.68
N ILE A 754 9.71 17.86 31.83
CA ILE A 754 10.56 16.71 32.20
C ILE A 754 12.01 17.13 32.45
N ILE A 755 12.57 18.01 31.61
CA ILE A 755 13.97 18.47 31.76
C ILE A 755 14.12 19.42 32.96
N GLU A 756 13.11 20.24 33.26
CA GLU A 756 13.08 21.12 34.43
C GLU A 756 12.85 20.36 35.75
N ALA A 757 12.10 19.25 35.72
CA ALA A 757 11.85 18.42 36.90
C ALA A 757 12.93 17.36 37.16
N ILE A 758 13.67 16.93 36.12
CA ILE A 758 14.81 16.01 36.22
C ILE A 758 16.10 16.78 35.86
N ASP A 759 16.40 17.79 36.67
CA ASP A 759 17.63 18.56 36.57
C ASP A 759 18.84 17.69 36.95
N LEU A 760 19.75 17.52 35.99
CA LEU A 760 20.92 16.66 36.14
C LEU A 760 22.10 17.37 36.81
N ASP A 761 22.12 18.70 36.78
CA ASP A 761 23.20 19.51 37.35
C ASP A 761 22.99 19.66 38.86
N ILE A 762 21.75 19.94 39.29
CA ILE A 762 21.34 19.88 40.70
C ILE A 762 21.52 18.46 41.26
N LEU A 763 21.18 17.42 40.48
CA LEU A 763 21.43 16.03 40.86
C LEU A 763 22.93 15.74 41.07
N THR A 764 23.82 16.26 40.21
CA THR A 764 25.27 16.13 40.46
C THR A 764 25.73 16.89 41.69
N GLU A 765 25.14 18.03 42.01
CA GLU A 765 25.49 18.79 43.22
C GLU A 765 25.06 18.03 44.49
N VAL A 766 23.81 17.57 44.56
CA VAL A 766 23.23 16.82 45.70
C VAL A 766 23.89 15.44 45.92
N LEU A 767 24.48 14.84 44.89
CA LEU A 767 25.24 13.58 45.05
C LEU A 767 26.71 13.82 45.44
N ASN A 768 27.29 15.00 45.14
CA ASN A 768 28.68 15.31 45.48
C ASN A 768 28.83 16.12 46.79
N SER A 769 27.74 16.63 47.36
CA SER A 769 27.71 17.42 48.61
C SER A 769 27.92 16.60 49.89
N GLY A 770 27.84 15.26 49.82
CA GLY A 770 27.84 14.35 50.98
C GLY A 770 26.48 14.24 51.67
N GLU A 771 25.80 15.37 51.91
CA GLU A 771 24.42 15.39 52.41
C GLU A 771 23.41 15.04 51.31
N VAL A 772 23.10 13.74 51.15
CA VAL A 772 22.14 13.23 50.18
C VAL A 772 20.70 13.58 50.59
N ASP A 773 20.07 14.57 49.92
CA ASP A 773 18.67 14.94 50.17
C ASP A 773 17.69 13.85 49.70
N ILE A 774 17.31 12.99 50.64
CA ILE A 774 16.29 11.93 50.50
C ILE A 774 14.95 12.48 49.97
N GLY A 775 14.60 13.72 50.33
CA GLY A 775 13.38 14.41 49.91
C GLY A 775 13.43 14.84 48.44
N TYR A 776 14.54 15.40 47.98
CA TYR A 776 14.77 15.70 46.56
C TYR A 776 14.82 14.43 45.72
N MET A 777 15.59 13.42 46.16
CA MET A 777 15.70 12.15 45.43
C MET A 777 14.36 11.42 45.30
N ARG A 778 13.51 11.45 46.33
CA ARG A 778 12.14 10.90 46.27
C ARG A 778 11.28 11.64 45.24
N LYS A 779 11.31 12.97 45.22
CA LYS A 779 10.50 13.80 44.30
C LYS A 779 10.83 13.51 42.83
N ILE A 780 12.10 13.34 42.48
CA ILE A 780 12.51 12.99 41.10
C ILE A 780 11.95 11.63 40.69
N LEU A 781 12.13 10.60 41.53
CA LEU A 781 11.62 9.25 41.25
C LEU A 781 10.09 9.24 41.15
N GLU A 782 9.40 9.95 42.04
CA GLU A 782 7.94 10.10 42.04
C GLU A 782 7.44 10.85 40.80
N PHE A 783 8.10 11.93 40.39
CA PHE A 783 7.78 12.65 39.14
C PHE A 783 7.94 11.76 37.90
N ALA A 784 9.02 10.98 37.81
CA ALA A 784 9.24 10.05 36.72
C ALA A 784 8.15 8.96 36.67
N LEU A 785 7.79 8.37 37.81
CA LEU A 785 6.71 7.37 37.92
C LEU A 785 5.33 7.94 37.57
N ILE A 786 5.01 9.15 38.02
CA ILE A 786 3.76 9.86 37.65
C ILE A 786 3.75 10.18 36.16
N THR A 787 4.91 10.53 35.57
CA THR A 787 5.01 10.83 34.13
C THR A 787 4.86 9.57 33.27
N LEU A 788 5.37 8.42 33.72
CA LEU A 788 5.12 7.12 33.08
C LEU A 788 3.63 6.73 33.17
N GLN A 789 2.98 6.95 34.32
CA GLN A 789 1.54 6.74 34.47
C GLN A 789 0.74 7.59 33.45
N LYS A 790 1.04 8.89 33.33
CA LYS A 790 0.46 9.81 32.33
C LYS A 790 0.70 9.40 30.85
N LEU A 791 1.64 8.50 30.56
CA LEU A 791 1.97 8.02 29.21
C LEU A 791 1.39 6.63 28.88
N SER A 792 0.99 5.85 29.88
CA SER A 792 0.33 4.54 29.73
C SER A 792 -1.12 4.67 29.21
N ALA A 793 -1.72 3.57 28.72
CA ALA A 793 -3.14 3.60 28.37
C ALA A 793 -4.03 3.57 29.63
N PRO A 794 -5.23 4.20 29.61
CA PRO A 794 -6.16 4.19 30.76
C PRO A 794 -6.59 2.80 31.26
N ALA A 795 -6.44 1.75 30.44
CA ALA A 795 -6.73 0.37 30.83
C ALA A 795 -5.59 -0.29 31.65
N TYR A 796 -4.40 0.31 31.69
CA TYR A 796 -3.23 -0.16 32.43
C TYR A 796 -2.89 0.71 33.65
N GLU A 797 -3.40 1.95 33.68
CA GLU A 797 -3.07 2.97 34.67
C GLU A 797 -3.25 2.48 36.13
N ASP A 798 -4.35 1.79 36.45
CA ASP A 798 -4.62 1.31 37.82
C ASP A 798 -3.72 0.13 38.24
N GLU A 799 -3.32 -0.77 37.32
CA GLU A 799 -2.35 -1.83 37.62
C GLU A 799 -0.97 -1.21 37.89
N LEU A 800 -0.54 -0.29 37.01
CA LEU A 800 0.72 0.42 37.09
C LEU A 800 0.82 1.23 38.40
N LYS A 801 -0.22 1.99 38.74
CA LYS A 801 -0.36 2.74 40.00
C LYS A 801 -0.32 1.81 41.22
N GLY A 802 -0.93 0.63 41.13
CA GLY A 802 -0.83 -0.42 42.16
C GLY A 802 0.60 -0.96 42.35
N LYS A 803 1.38 -1.10 41.27
CA LYS A 803 2.81 -1.45 41.34
C LYS A 803 3.63 -0.31 41.94
N HIS A 804 3.47 0.91 41.41
CA HIS A 804 4.17 2.11 41.89
C HIS A 804 3.97 2.33 43.39
N GLN A 805 2.74 2.19 43.91
CA GLN A 805 2.46 2.36 45.34
C GLN A 805 3.02 1.26 46.25
N LYS A 806 3.22 0.03 45.74
CA LYS A 806 3.92 -1.03 46.48
C LYS A 806 5.42 -0.75 46.51
N PHE A 807 6.00 -0.47 45.35
CA PHE A 807 7.42 -0.21 45.19
C PHE A 807 7.90 1.03 45.98
N LEU A 808 7.10 2.10 46.04
CA LEU A 808 7.42 3.28 46.87
C LEU A 808 7.38 2.99 48.39
N LYS A 809 6.65 1.96 48.85
CA LYS A 809 6.71 1.48 50.24
C LYS A 809 7.96 0.66 50.48
N GLU A 810 8.27 -0.28 49.58
CA GLU A 810 9.51 -1.08 49.63
C GLU A 810 10.76 -0.18 49.64
N LEU A 811 10.81 0.87 48.82
CA LEU A 811 11.90 1.86 48.86
C LEU A 811 11.95 2.66 50.17
N ALA A 812 10.80 3.03 50.74
CA ALA A 812 10.77 3.70 52.03
C ALA A 812 11.29 2.79 53.15
N GLU A 813 10.84 1.53 53.19
CA GLU A 813 11.29 0.51 54.13
C GLU A 813 12.81 0.27 54.03
N ILE A 814 13.37 0.25 52.81
CA ILE A 814 14.83 0.16 52.60
C ILE A 814 15.59 1.37 53.16
N CYS A 815 15.01 2.58 53.12
CA CYS A 815 15.63 3.77 53.74
C CYS A 815 15.52 3.73 55.28
N TRP A 816 14.39 3.25 55.82
CA TRP A 816 14.19 3.14 57.28
C TRP A 816 15.00 2.01 57.93
N ALA A 817 15.32 0.94 57.19
CA ALA A 817 16.03 -0.24 57.70
C ALA A 817 17.57 -0.13 57.65
N SER A 818 18.12 1.09 57.67
CA SER A 818 19.54 1.36 57.51
C SER A 818 20.16 2.01 58.75
N ASP A 819 21.19 1.37 59.32
CA ASP A 819 21.99 1.88 60.44
C ASP A 819 22.94 3.04 60.04
N GLY A 820 22.36 4.16 59.60
CA GLY A 820 23.06 5.45 59.44
C GLY A 820 24.06 5.59 58.29
N SER A 821 24.40 4.53 57.54
CA SER A 821 25.35 4.66 56.43
C SER A 821 24.78 5.44 55.23
N GLU A 822 25.44 6.52 54.81
CA GLU A 822 25.06 7.38 53.68
C GLU A 822 24.73 6.59 52.38
N ASN A 823 25.49 5.52 52.14
CA ASN A 823 25.37 4.66 50.97
C ASN A 823 24.01 3.95 50.81
N SER A 824 23.21 3.79 51.87
CA SER A 824 21.92 3.08 51.78
C SER A 824 20.88 3.83 50.96
N HIS A 825 20.82 5.16 51.10
CA HIS A 825 19.93 6.03 50.33
C HIS A 825 20.26 6.00 48.83
N VAL A 826 21.54 5.93 48.48
CA VAL A 826 21.98 5.78 47.09
C VAL A 826 21.68 4.37 46.55
N ILE A 827 21.72 3.32 47.39
CA ILE A 827 21.26 1.97 47.02
C ILE A 827 19.74 1.94 46.79
N ALA A 828 18.95 2.67 47.58
CA ALA A 828 17.51 2.84 47.34
C ALA A 828 17.25 3.59 46.03
N LEU A 829 18.02 4.65 45.73
CA LEU A 829 17.99 5.35 44.43
C LEU A 829 18.32 4.42 43.25
N ILE A 830 19.37 3.59 43.35
CA ILE A 830 19.75 2.63 42.30
C ILE A 830 18.62 1.61 42.06
N LYS A 831 17.95 1.14 43.11
CA LYS A 831 16.74 0.31 42.97
C LYS A 831 15.60 1.08 42.31
N GLY A 832 15.37 2.34 42.67
CA GLY A 832 14.38 3.23 42.06
C GLY A 832 14.59 3.41 40.55
N LEU A 833 15.82 3.76 40.16
CA LEU A 833 16.28 3.84 38.78
C LEU A 833 16.04 2.54 38.00
N ARG A 834 16.43 1.40 38.58
CA ARG A 834 16.21 0.09 37.96
C ARG A 834 14.73 -0.16 37.68
N PHE A 835 13.85 0.07 38.66
CA PHE A 835 12.42 -0.14 38.50
C PHE A 835 11.83 0.80 37.43
N ILE A 836 12.19 2.09 37.44
CA ILE A 836 11.75 3.06 36.43
C ILE A 836 12.19 2.63 35.02
N LEU A 837 13.43 2.16 34.85
CA LEU A 837 13.92 1.64 33.56
C LEU A 837 13.22 0.34 33.15
N GLU A 838 12.87 -0.54 34.09
CA GLU A 838 12.06 -1.74 33.81
C GLU A 838 10.63 -1.35 33.38
N GLN A 839 9.98 -0.38 34.04
CA GLN A 839 8.67 0.16 33.63
C GLN A 839 8.71 0.94 32.29
N ILE A 840 9.81 1.64 31.98
CA ILE A 840 10.04 2.26 30.65
C ILE A 840 10.02 1.19 29.55
N GLN A 841 10.60 0.02 29.78
CA GLN A 841 10.61 -1.06 28.78
C GLN A 841 9.24 -1.74 28.64
N GLU A 842 8.46 -1.87 29.72
CA GLU A 842 7.05 -2.31 29.66
C GLU A 842 6.20 -1.31 28.85
N LEU A 843 6.31 -0.02 29.14
CA LEU A 843 5.61 1.05 28.41
C LEU A 843 6.01 1.12 26.93
N LYS A 844 7.28 0.92 26.59
CA LYS A 844 7.73 0.80 25.18
C LYS A 844 7.06 -0.36 24.46
N GLN A 845 6.89 -1.51 25.12
CA GLN A 845 6.17 -2.64 24.55
C GLN A 845 4.67 -2.33 24.38
N GLU A 846 4.04 -1.67 25.36
CA GLU A 846 2.65 -1.20 25.26
C GLU A 846 2.46 -0.24 24.07
N ILE A 847 3.33 0.77 23.93
CA ILE A 847 3.31 1.73 22.81
C ILE A 847 3.53 1.01 21.47
N SER A 848 4.39 -0.01 21.41
CA SER A 848 4.60 -0.81 20.19
C SER A 848 3.36 -1.64 19.82
N ARG A 849 2.74 -2.34 20.80
CA ARG A 849 1.47 -3.06 20.64
C ARG A 849 0.37 -2.12 20.14
N ALA A 850 0.25 -0.93 20.73
CA ALA A 850 -0.72 0.08 20.33
C ALA A 850 -0.50 0.58 18.88
N ARG A 851 0.75 0.88 18.50
CA ARG A 851 1.09 1.28 17.12
C ARG A 851 0.81 0.17 16.11
N ILE A 852 1.07 -1.09 16.43
CA ILE A 852 0.76 -2.22 15.55
C ILE A 852 -0.77 -2.41 15.41
N ARG A 853 -1.54 -2.27 16.49
CA ARG A 853 -3.02 -2.24 16.45
C ARG A 853 -3.55 -1.09 15.58
N MET A 854 -2.95 0.10 15.63
CA MET A 854 -3.31 1.21 14.75
C MET A 854 -2.99 0.95 13.26
N LEU A 855 -1.99 0.12 12.97
CA LEU A 855 -1.63 -0.29 11.61
C LEU A 855 -2.40 -1.54 11.14
N GLU A 856 -3.10 -2.26 12.03
CA GLU A 856 -3.78 -3.52 11.75
C GLU A 856 -4.68 -3.51 10.49
N PRO A 857 -5.49 -2.46 10.20
CA PRO A 857 -6.29 -2.40 8.97
C PRO A 857 -5.45 -2.32 7.68
N ILE A 858 -4.23 -1.78 7.76
CA ILE A 858 -3.27 -1.73 6.65
C ILE A 858 -2.54 -3.07 6.54
N LEU A 859 -2.16 -3.65 7.69
CA LEU A 859 -1.47 -4.94 7.80
C LEU A 859 -2.36 -6.14 7.43
N LYS A 860 -3.70 -5.98 7.42
CA LYS A 860 -4.68 -6.96 6.90
C LYS A 860 -5.14 -6.67 5.46
N GLY A 861 -4.78 -5.52 4.90
CA GLY A 861 -5.16 -5.11 3.55
C GLY A 861 -4.26 -5.68 2.44
N PRO A 862 -4.63 -5.47 1.15
CA PRO A 862 -3.87 -5.99 0.01
C PRO A 862 -2.42 -5.46 -0.07
N GLY A 863 -2.14 -4.30 0.53
CA GLY A 863 -0.77 -3.77 0.64
C GLY A 863 0.19 -4.66 1.44
N ALA A 864 -0.33 -5.44 2.41
CA ALA A 864 0.44 -6.41 3.16
C ALA A 864 0.81 -7.64 2.31
N LEU A 865 -0.14 -8.15 1.51
CA LEU A 865 0.12 -9.22 0.53
C LEU A 865 1.17 -8.79 -0.51
N GLU A 866 1.08 -7.54 -1.00
CA GLU A 866 2.12 -6.96 -1.86
C GLU A 866 3.48 -6.84 -1.16
N PHE A 867 3.52 -6.48 0.13
CA PHE A 867 4.78 -6.41 0.90
C PHE A 867 5.42 -7.79 1.05
N LEU A 868 4.65 -8.80 1.46
CA LEU A 868 5.11 -10.19 1.57
C LEU A 868 5.62 -10.71 0.22
N GLY A 869 4.93 -10.42 -0.89
CA GLY A 869 5.35 -10.80 -2.24
C GLY A 869 6.66 -10.11 -2.68
N LYS A 870 6.84 -8.83 -2.34
CA LYS A 870 8.08 -8.08 -2.60
C LYS A 870 9.25 -8.60 -1.76
N ALA A 871 9.02 -8.87 -0.47
CA ALA A 871 10.02 -9.48 0.41
C ALA A 871 10.43 -10.88 -0.07
N PHE A 872 9.46 -11.73 -0.43
CA PHE A 872 9.74 -13.04 -1.00
C PHE A 872 10.53 -12.95 -2.32
N THR A 873 10.23 -11.95 -3.16
CA THR A 873 11.03 -11.65 -4.37
C THR A 873 12.45 -11.20 -4.04
N LYS A 874 12.66 -10.45 -2.94
CA LYS A 874 13.99 -10.02 -2.46
C LYS A 874 14.86 -11.22 -2.04
N HIS A 875 14.28 -12.21 -1.36
CA HIS A 875 15.00 -13.40 -0.89
C HIS A 875 15.16 -14.50 -1.94
N TYR A 876 14.10 -14.90 -2.66
CA TYR A 876 14.10 -16.05 -3.58
C TYR A 876 14.15 -15.67 -5.07
N GLY A 877 14.18 -14.38 -5.38
CA GLY A 877 14.27 -13.85 -6.74
C GLY A 877 12.96 -13.92 -7.54
N HIS A 878 13.05 -13.49 -8.80
CA HIS A 878 11.93 -13.44 -9.74
C HIS A 878 11.34 -14.85 -10.00
N PRO A 879 10.00 -15.00 -10.15
CA PRO A 879 9.32 -16.30 -10.32
C PRO A 879 9.90 -17.24 -11.39
N SER A 880 10.55 -16.69 -12.42
CA SER A 880 11.26 -17.44 -13.47
C SER A 880 12.39 -18.34 -12.94
N ASN A 881 12.89 -18.10 -11.73
CA ASN A 881 13.93 -18.89 -11.08
C ASN A 881 13.37 -19.95 -10.11
N ALA A 882 12.04 -20.08 -9.95
CA ALA A 882 11.42 -20.88 -8.88
C ALA A 882 11.95 -22.31 -8.76
N PHE A 883 12.18 -23.03 -9.87
CA PHE A 883 12.77 -24.38 -9.84
C PHE A 883 14.17 -24.47 -9.23
N THR A 884 14.92 -23.36 -9.19
CA THR A 884 16.28 -23.28 -8.63
C THR A 884 16.33 -22.63 -7.25
N SER A 885 15.29 -21.90 -6.84
CA SER A 885 15.22 -21.25 -5.53
C SER A 885 14.20 -21.86 -4.57
N LEU A 886 13.26 -22.70 -5.05
CA LEU A 886 12.17 -23.30 -4.29
C LEU A 886 12.03 -24.84 -4.52
N PRO A 887 13.11 -25.64 -4.38
CA PRO A 887 13.06 -27.09 -4.63
C PRO A 887 12.09 -27.86 -3.72
N LEU A 888 11.93 -27.50 -2.44
CA LEU A 888 11.02 -28.19 -1.52
C LEU A 888 9.56 -27.91 -1.89
N THR A 889 9.22 -26.65 -2.20
CA THR A 889 7.91 -26.28 -2.74
C THR A 889 7.60 -27.01 -4.05
N ALA A 890 8.58 -27.20 -4.94
CA ALA A 890 8.39 -27.96 -6.18
C ALA A 890 8.06 -29.43 -5.91
N ASN A 891 8.85 -30.10 -5.08
CA ASN A 891 8.63 -31.51 -4.68
C ASN A 891 7.31 -31.71 -3.93
N TRP A 892 6.91 -30.74 -3.12
CA TRP A 892 5.63 -30.74 -2.39
C TRP A 892 4.45 -30.67 -3.35
N LEU A 893 4.44 -29.74 -4.31
CA LEU A 893 3.35 -29.63 -5.30
C LEU A 893 3.26 -30.87 -6.21
N SER A 894 4.39 -31.41 -6.70
CA SER A 894 4.37 -32.61 -7.56
C SER A 894 3.83 -33.84 -6.83
N SER A 895 4.11 -33.97 -5.51
CA SER A 895 3.55 -35.05 -4.68
C SER A 895 2.02 -35.02 -4.57
N VAL A 896 1.40 -33.86 -4.79
CA VAL A 896 -0.06 -33.68 -4.81
C VAL A 896 -0.62 -33.85 -6.22
N ASN A 897 0.12 -33.42 -7.26
CA ASN A 897 -0.39 -33.26 -8.62
C ASN A 897 -1.04 -34.53 -9.19
N GLY A 898 -0.40 -35.70 -9.04
CA GLY A 898 -0.95 -36.99 -9.46
C GLY A 898 -2.23 -37.45 -8.73
N SER A 899 -2.72 -36.69 -7.75
CA SER A 899 -3.93 -36.99 -6.96
C SER A 899 -4.98 -35.87 -6.96
N LYS A 900 -4.66 -34.66 -7.45
CA LYS A 900 -5.52 -33.48 -7.34
C LYS A 900 -6.90 -33.70 -7.95
N ASP A 901 -6.95 -34.27 -9.16
CA ASP A 901 -8.19 -34.35 -9.95
C ASP A 901 -9.12 -35.42 -9.38
N GLN A 902 -8.56 -36.53 -8.89
CA GLN A 902 -9.31 -37.57 -8.18
C GLN A 902 -9.96 -37.00 -6.90
N GLU A 903 -9.19 -36.32 -6.05
CA GLU A 903 -9.72 -35.80 -4.78
C GLU A 903 -10.68 -34.60 -4.97
N TRP A 904 -10.47 -33.80 -6.01
CA TRP A 904 -11.38 -32.73 -6.42
C TRP A 904 -12.70 -33.27 -7.00
N ASN A 905 -12.64 -34.32 -7.82
CA ASN A 905 -13.84 -34.98 -8.33
C ASN A 905 -14.60 -35.72 -7.22
N GLU A 906 -13.92 -36.40 -6.30
CA GLU A 906 -14.56 -36.97 -5.09
C GLU A 906 -15.28 -35.91 -4.25
N HIS A 907 -14.65 -34.74 -4.06
CA HIS A 907 -15.26 -33.62 -3.34
C HIS A 907 -16.50 -33.07 -4.07
N LYS A 908 -16.42 -32.86 -5.39
CA LYS A 908 -17.58 -32.49 -6.23
C LYS A 908 -18.71 -33.50 -6.15
N SER A 909 -18.43 -34.80 -6.28
CA SER A 909 -19.45 -35.84 -6.12
C SER A 909 -20.08 -35.84 -4.73
N ALA A 910 -19.30 -35.57 -3.67
CA ALA A 910 -19.83 -35.45 -2.32
C ALA A 910 -20.71 -34.20 -2.12
N LEU A 911 -20.38 -33.08 -2.76
CA LEU A 911 -21.23 -31.88 -2.82
C LEU A 911 -22.52 -32.14 -3.62
N SER A 912 -22.46 -32.76 -4.79
CA SER A 912 -23.67 -33.12 -5.56
C SER A 912 -24.57 -34.08 -4.76
N LEU A 913 -24.00 -35.05 -4.03
CA LEU A 913 -24.76 -35.93 -3.13
C LEU A 913 -25.30 -35.21 -1.87
N LEU A 914 -24.80 -34.01 -1.55
CA LEU A 914 -25.37 -33.11 -0.56
C LEU A 914 -26.55 -32.35 -1.14
N THR A 915 -26.36 -31.62 -2.25
CA THR A 915 -27.39 -30.81 -2.92
C THR A 915 -28.58 -31.66 -3.34
N ASN A 916 -28.35 -32.79 -4.02
CA ASN A 916 -29.41 -33.70 -4.44
C ASN A 916 -30.19 -34.26 -3.24
N LYS A 917 -29.54 -34.45 -2.07
CA LYS A 917 -30.23 -34.88 -0.84
C LYS A 917 -30.98 -33.75 -0.14
N ARG A 918 -30.51 -32.50 -0.28
CA ARG A 918 -31.21 -31.30 0.19
C ARG A 918 -32.49 -31.09 -0.64
N GLU A 919 -32.40 -31.20 -1.96
CA GLU A 919 -33.55 -31.16 -2.88
C GLU A 919 -34.52 -32.32 -2.68
N SER A 920 -34.04 -33.58 -2.63
CA SER A 920 -34.92 -34.73 -2.41
C SER A 920 -35.47 -34.84 -0.98
N SER A 921 -35.01 -34.00 -0.03
CA SER A 921 -35.56 -33.99 1.33
C SER A 921 -36.99 -33.43 1.41
N SER A 922 -37.51 -32.85 0.33
CA SER A 922 -38.93 -32.47 0.20
C SER A 922 -39.87 -33.65 -0.10
N LEU A 923 -39.35 -34.82 -0.50
CA LEU A 923 -40.16 -36.03 -0.74
C LEU A 923 -39.36 -37.29 -0.36
N GLY A 924 -39.46 -37.68 0.91
CA GLY A 924 -38.55 -38.68 1.49
C GLY A 924 -38.82 -40.13 1.08
N PHE A 925 -37.79 -40.81 0.57
CA PHE A 925 -37.50 -42.22 0.84
C PHE A 925 -35.99 -42.49 0.69
N LEU A 926 -35.44 -43.44 1.46
CA LEU A 926 -34.02 -43.81 1.44
C LEU A 926 -33.84 -45.32 1.24
N PRO A 927 -33.10 -45.77 0.22
CA PRO A 927 -32.53 -47.11 0.16
C PRO A 927 -31.07 -47.10 0.66
N SER A 928 -30.83 -47.66 1.85
CA SER A 928 -29.48 -47.83 2.40
C SER A 928 -28.89 -49.17 1.97
N ILE A 929 -27.73 -49.16 1.28
CA ILE A 929 -26.92 -50.37 1.04
C ILE A 929 -25.58 -50.22 1.77
N THR A 930 -25.49 -50.84 2.93
CA THR A 930 -24.24 -51.09 3.67
C THR A 930 -24.29 -52.49 4.26
N LEU A 931 -23.19 -53.24 4.14
CA LEU A 931 -23.11 -54.64 4.57
C LEU A 931 -23.11 -54.79 6.10
N ARG A 932 -23.49 -55.98 6.58
CA ARG A 932 -23.66 -56.29 8.01
C ARG A 932 -22.33 -56.24 8.79
N THR A 933 -22.29 -55.38 9.79
CA THR A 933 -22.11 -55.81 11.19
C THR A 933 -23.10 -55.02 12.07
N GLY A 934 -23.61 -55.63 13.15
CA GLY A 934 -24.82 -55.15 13.83
C GLY A 934 -24.60 -53.93 14.74
N GLY A 935 -25.52 -52.96 14.67
CA GLY A 935 -25.55 -51.77 15.52
C GLY A 935 -26.10 -50.56 14.77
N SER A 936 -27.40 -50.28 14.88
CA SER A 936 -28.08 -49.21 14.12
C SER A 936 -29.08 -48.45 14.98
N SER A 937 -28.79 -47.17 15.23
CA SER A 937 -29.80 -46.14 15.49
C SER A 937 -29.37 -44.83 14.81
N LEU A 938 -30.34 -43.99 14.46
CA LEU A 938 -30.14 -42.73 13.75
C LEU A 938 -30.59 -41.58 14.65
N VAL A 939 -29.64 -40.85 15.24
CA VAL A 939 -29.95 -39.67 16.06
C VAL A 939 -29.98 -38.42 15.18
N LYS A 940 -31.15 -37.76 15.16
CA LYS A 940 -31.36 -36.48 14.47
C LYS A 940 -31.22 -35.35 15.49
N MET A 941 -30.02 -34.79 15.62
CA MET A 941 -29.79 -33.65 16.51
C MET A 941 -30.63 -32.44 16.06
N SER A 942 -31.46 -31.94 16.98
CA SER A 942 -32.37 -30.82 16.77
C SER A 942 -32.00 -29.66 17.70
N SER A 943 -30.87 -29.02 17.44
CA SER A 943 -30.52 -27.75 18.08
C SER A 943 -31.39 -26.63 17.51
N ASN A 944 -32.27 -26.07 18.35
CA ASN A 944 -33.05 -24.89 17.99
C ASN A 944 -32.09 -23.70 17.78
N PRO A 945 -32.17 -22.95 16.66
CA PRO A 945 -31.53 -21.64 16.59
C PRO A 945 -32.28 -20.69 17.53
N VAL A 946 -31.57 -20.07 18.48
CA VAL A 946 -32.11 -18.98 19.28
C VAL A 946 -31.91 -17.68 18.51
N ASP A 947 -33.00 -16.94 18.27
CA ASP A 947 -32.94 -15.65 17.57
C ASP A 947 -32.13 -14.62 18.38
N ALA A 948 -31.06 -14.10 17.76
CA ALA A 948 -30.20 -13.06 18.33
C ALA A 948 -30.04 -11.86 17.37
N SER A 949 -31.09 -11.53 16.63
CA SER A 949 -31.10 -10.42 15.66
C SER A 949 -31.58 -9.09 16.29
N SER A 950 -30.71 -8.35 16.97
CA SER A 950 -30.84 -6.88 17.09
C SER A 950 -29.66 -6.17 17.77
N SER A 951 -28.78 -5.54 16.98
CA SER A 951 -28.29 -4.17 17.24
C SER A 951 -27.48 -3.59 16.08
N SER A 952 -27.57 -2.26 15.94
CA SER A 952 -26.72 -1.37 15.12
C SER A 952 -26.43 -1.77 13.65
N SER A 953 -27.42 -1.57 12.78
CA SER A 953 -27.19 -1.38 11.34
C SER A 953 -26.72 0.05 11.02
N TYR A 954 -25.41 0.33 11.00
CA TYR A 954 -24.83 1.54 10.35
C TYR A 954 -23.29 1.43 10.14
N ALA A 955 -22.82 0.77 9.06
CA ALA A 955 -21.41 0.82 8.62
C ALA A 955 -21.15 0.31 7.17
N SER A 956 -22.07 0.51 6.22
CA SER A 956 -21.95 -0.04 4.86
C SER A 956 -21.05 0.78 3.92
N SER A 957 -19.73 0.81 4.16
CA SER A 957 -18.76 1.37 3.20
C SER A 957 -17.32 0.79 3.32
N LEU A 958 -16.90 0.03 2.31
CA LEU A 958 -15.52 -0.28 1.92
C LEU A 958 -14.52 -0.73 3.02
N THR A 959 -14.54 -2.03 3.36
CA THR A 959 -13.30 -2.81 3.56
C THR A 959 -13.49 -4.22 2.99
N GLU A 960 -12.70 -4.60 1.98
CA GLU A 960 -12.57 -6.00 1.55
C GLU A 960 -11.63 -6.71 2.53
N ASN A 961 -12.15 -7.06 3.71
CA ASN A 961 -11.44 -7.98 4.60
C ASN A 961 -11.37 -9.36 3.94
N ILE A 962 -10.22 -10.03 4.03
CA ILE A 962 -10.00 -11.34 3.42
C ILE A 962 -11.02 -12.34 3.97
N ASP A 963 -12.02 -12.69 3.16
CA ASP A 963 -13.13 -13.51 3.62
C ASP A 963 -12.67 -14.96 3.79
N HIS A 964 -12.29 -15.30 5.02
CA HIS A 964 -11.80 -16.63 5.39
C HIS A 964 -12.82 -17.73 5.03
N ALA A 965 -14.12 -17.43 4.95
CA ALA A 965 -15.18 -18.42 4.67
C ALA A 965 -15.24 -18.91 3.22
N SER A 966 -14.77 -18.13 2.24
CA SER A 966 -14.96 -18.42 0.81
C SER A 966 -14.35 -19.77 0.35
N GLU A 967 -15.07 -20.43 -0.55
CA GLU A 967 -14.85 -21.80 -1.03
C GLU A 967 -13.63 -21.92 -1.98
N CYS A 968 -13.34 -23.11 -2.49
CA CYS A 968 -12.37 -23.32 -3.55
C CYS A 968 -13.07 -23.32 -4.92
N ASN A 969 -12.72 -22.37 -5.80
CA ASN A 969 -13.32 -22.26 -7.14
C ASN A 969 -12.90 -23.37 -8.12
N GLY A 970 -12.03 -24.30 -7.70
CA GLY A 970 -11.46 -25.32 -8.57
C GLY A 970 -10.30 -24.85 -9.45
N GLU A 971 -9.71 -23.69 -9.13
CA GLU A 971 -8.47 -23.24 -9.77
C GLU A 971 -7.32 -24.19 -9.41
N GLU A 972 -6.56 -24.62 -10.42
CA GLU A 972 -5.52 -25.64 -10.28
C GLU A 972 -4.51 -25.36 -9.16
N ILE A 973 -4.07 -24.10 -9.04
CA ILE A 973 -3.10 -23.68 -8.02
C ILE A 973 -3.72 -23.71 -6.62
N ASP A 974 -4.96 -23.25 -6.47
CA ASP A 974 -5.67 -23.22 -5.19
C ASP A 974 -5.97 -24.64 -4.69
N VAL A 975 -6.45 -25.52 -5.57
CA VAL A 975 -6.66 -26.95 -5.28
C VAL A 975 -5.35 -27.63 -4.86
N LEU A 976 -4.25 -27.41 -5.60
CA LEU A 976 -2.93 -27.98 -5.30
C LEU A 976 -2.39 -27.52 -3.93
N VAL A 977 -2.43 -26.21 -3.65
CA VAL A 977 -1.95 -25.65 -2.37
C VAL A 977 -2.81 -26.15 -1.20
N ARG A 978 -4.14 -26.15 -1.34
CA ARG A 978 -5.08 -26.63 -0.30
C ARG A 978 -4.88 -28.11 0.01
N LEU A 979 -4.84 -28.97 -1.00
CA LEU A 979 -4.59 -30.40 -0.81
C LEU A 979 -3.16 -30.68 -0.30
N GLY A 980 -2.18 -29.88 -0.74
CA GLY A 980 -0.79 -29.96 -0.26
C GLY A 980 -0.64 -29.62 1.21
N LEU A 981 -1.32 -28.57 1.70
CA LEU A 981 -1.32 -28.19 3.12
C LEU A 981 -2.02 -29.26 3.96
N LEU A 982 -3.18 -29.74 3.49
CA LEU A 982 -3.91 -30.82 4.15
C LEU A 982 -3.06 -32.09 4.28
N LYS A 983 -2.35 -32.51 3.23
CA LYS A 983 -1.47 -33.70 3.24
C LYS A 983 -0.20 -33.51 4.07
N LEU A 984 0.35 -32.30 4.11
CA LEU A 984 1.50 -31.95 4.95
C LEU A 984 1.15 -32.08 6.45
N VAL A 985 -0.01 -31.54 6.84
CA VAL A 985 -0.48 -31.48 8.22
C VAL A 985 -1.06 -32.81 8.74
N ASN A 986 -1.54 -33.69 7.86
CA ASN A 986 -1.99 -35.05 8.24
C ASN A 986 -0.84 -36.09 8.31
N ARG A 987 0.43 -35.67 8.24
CA ARG A 987 1.57 -36.57 8.50
C ARG A 987 1.61 -37.00 9.98
N VAL A 988 1.97 -38.27 10.20
CA VAL A 988 2.14 -38.87 11.54
C VAL A 988 3.44 -38.35 12.20
N HIS A 989 4.55 -38.35 11.44
CA HIS A 989 5.80 -37.73 11.85
C HIS A 989 5.64 -36.21 11.98
N GLY A 990 6.24 -35.61 13.01
CA GLY A 990 6.20 -34.17 13.23
C GLY A 990 6.86 -33.40 12.09
N LEU A 991 6.29 -32.24 11.73
CA LEU A 991 6.93 -31.35 10.76
C LEU A 991 8.23 -30.78 11.33
N GLU A 992 9.32 -30.97 10.58
CA GLU A 992 10.63 -30.36 10.80
C GLU A 992 10.82 -29.16 9.87
N GLU A 993 11.63 -28.18 10.26
CA GLU A 993 11.81 -26.92 9.50
C GLU A 993 12.53 -27.16 8.15
N ASP A 994 13.39 -28.17 8.07
CA ASP A 994 14.16 -28.54 6.87
C ASP A 994 13.34 -29.30 5.81
N GLU A 995 12.25 -29.98 6.20
CA GLU A 995 11.32 -30.61 5.23
C GLU A 995 10.30 -29.63 4.62
N LEU A 996 10.20 -28.41 5.18
CA LEU A 996 9.09 -27.52 4.90
C LEU A 996 9.26 -26.77 3.56
N PRO A 997 8.21 -26.69 2.71
CA PRO A 997 8.22 -25.85 1.50
C PRO A 997 8.72 -24.43 1.78
N GLU A 998 9.58 -23.88 0.90
CA GLU A 998 10.16 -22.56 1.13
C GLU A 998 9.10 -21.43 1.17
N THR A 999 7.98 -21.65 0.47
CA THR A 999 6.78 -20.80 0.51
C THR A 999 5.93 -20.94 1.79
N MET A 1000 6.34 -21.76 2.76
CA MET A 1000 5.64 -22.01 4.02
C MET A 1000 6.48 -21.72 5.27
N LYS A 1001 7.73 -21.27 5.12
CA LYS A 1001 8.67 -21.08 6.25
C LYS A 1001 8.24 -20.02 7.26
N LEU A 1002 7.36 -19.09 6.90
CA LEU A 1002 6.77 -18.14 7.83
C LEU A 1002 5.67 -18.78 8.69
N ASP A 1003 5.02 -19.83 8.19
CA ASP A 1003 3.86 -20.49 8.81
C ASP A 1003 4.21 -21.83 9.49
N PHE A 1004 5.51 -22.12 9.69
CA PHE A 1004 5.96 -23.38 10.31
C PHE A 1004 5.28 -23.67 11.66
N SER A 1005 5.29 -22.69 12.57
CA SER A 1005 4.64 -22.77 13.88
C SER A 1005 3.13 -22.99 13.76
N ARG A 1006 2.48 -22.28 12.82
CA ARG A 1006 1.05 -22.41 12.52
C ARG A 1006 0.71 -23.82 12.06
N LEU A 1007 1.43 -24.34 11.07
CA LEU A 1007 1.24 -25.68 10.52
C LEU A 1007 1.56 -26.78 11.55
N ARG A 1008 2.58 -26.59 12.39
CA ARG A 1008 2.90 -27.51 13.50
C ARG A 1008 1.80 -27.51 14.57
N ALA A 1009 1.22 -26.36 14.89
CA ALA A 1009 0.08 -26.26 15.80
C ALA A 1009 -1.19 -26.93 15.24
N VAL A 1010 -1.50 -26.75 13.95
CA VAL A 1010 -2.61 -27.47 13.31
C VAL A 1010 -2.33 -28.98 13.26
N GLN A 1011 -1.10 -29.42 12.98
CA GLN A 1011 -0.73 -30.84 13.05
C GLN A 1011 -0.95 -31.39 14.46
N SER A 1012 -0.51 -30.68 15.50
CA SER A 1012 -0.72 -31.08 16.89
C SER A 1012 -2.21 -31.21 17.22
N ARG A 1013 -3.06 -30.31 16.73
CA ARG A 1013 -4.52 -30.41 16.85
C ARG A 1013 -5.08 -31.61 16.08
N VAL A 1014 -4.66 -31.87 14.85
CA VAL A 1014 -5.11 -33.04 14.07
C VAL A 1014 -4.73 -34.35 14.76
N GLN A 1015 -3.52 -34.47 15.30
CA GLN A 1015 -3.11 -35.65 16.07
C GLN A 1015 -3.89 -35.76 17.40
N LYS A 1016 -4.13 -34.65 18.11
CA LYS A 1016 -5.01 -34.61 19.29
C LYS A 1016 -6.43 -35.13 18.96
N ILE A 1017 -7.02 -34.69 17.84
CA ILE A 1017 -8.33 -35.14 17.36
C ILE A 1017 -8.31 -36.65 17.02
N ILE A 1018 -7.24 -37.18 16.42
CA ILE A 1018 -7.08 -38.63 16.17
C ILE A 1018 -7.01 -39.41 17.49
N VAL A 1019 -6.24 -38.94 18.47
CA VAL A 1019 -6.14 -39.56 19.81
C VAL A 1019 -7.49 -39.54 20.54
N ILE A 1020 -8.18 -38.39 20.57
CA ILE A 1020 -9.49 -38.29 21.22
C ILE A 1020 -10.54 -39.15 20.49
N ALA A 1021 -10.56 -39.18 19.15
CA ALA A 1021 -11.47 -40.02 18.38
C ALA A 1021 -11.23 -41.53 18.60
N THR A 1022 -9.96 -41.97 18.65
CA THR A 1022 -9.63 -43.38 18.95
C THR A 1022 -9.95 -43.74 20.40
N SER A 1023 -9.73 -42.85 21.37
CA SER A 1023 -10.17 -43.02 22.76
C SER A 1023 -11.69 -43.13 22.91
N ILE A 1024 -12.45 -42.30 22.19
CA ILE A 1024 -13.93 -42.35 22.15
C ILE A 1024 -14.43 -43.67 21.56
N LEU A 1025 -13.78 -44.18 20.51
CA LEU A 1025 -14.10 -45.49 19.93
C LEU A 1025 -13.75 -46.64 20.88
N VAL A 1026 -12.60 -46.59 21.55
CA VAL A 1026 -12.19 -47.56 22.58
C VAL A 1026 -13.19 -47.59 23.74
N LEU A 1027 -13.58 -46.41 24.24
CA LEU A 1027 -14.57 -46.27 25.33
C LEU A 1027 -15.96 -46.80 24.91
N ARG A 1028 -16.44 -46.44 23.71
CA ARG A 1028 -17.69 -47.01 23.15
C ARG A 1028 -17.64 -48.53 23.08
N GLN A 1029 -16.53 -49.08 22.58
CA GLN A 1029 -16.35 -50.53 22.46
C GLN A 1029 -16.30 -51.23 23.82
N ALA A 1030 -15.65 -50.61 24.82
CA ALA A 1030 -15.61 -51.12 26.19
C ALA A 1030 -17.01 -51.18 26.83
N LEU A 1031 -17.75 -50.06 26.81
CA LEU A 1031 -19.11 -49.96 27.35
C LEU A 1031 -20.07 -50.97 26.68
N VAL A 1032 -20.00 -51.11 25.35
CA VAL A 1032 -20.80 -52.10 24.60
C VAL A 1032 -20.41 -53.54 24.96
N SER A 1033 -19.12 -53.83 25.15
CA SER A 1033 -18.65 -55.19 25.46
C SER A 1033 -19.11 -55.70 26.83
N GLN A 1034 -19.35 -54.81 27.79
CA GLN A 1034 -19.76 -55.14 29.16
C GLN A 1034 -21.26 -54.96 29.43
N ARG A 1035 -22.03 -54.38 28.48
CA ARG A 1035 -23.49 -54.12 28.60
C ARG A 1035 -23.89 -53.25 29.79
N THR A 1036 -23.00 -52.39 30.27
CA THR A 1036 -23.16 -51.64 31.53
C THR A 1036 -24.07 -50.41 31.46
N VAL A 1037 -24.44 -49.95 30.26
CA VAL A 1037 -25.30 -48.76 30.07
C VAL A 1037 -26.54 -49.11 29.26
N THR A 1038 -27.72 -48.74 29.77
CA THR A 1038 -29.05 -49.07 29.21
C THR A 1038 -29.70 -47.93 28.41
N SER A 1039 -29.11 -46.73 28.43
CA SER A 1039 -29.69 -45.49 27.88
C SER A 1039 -28.71 -44.82 26.91
N GLN A 1040 -29.19 -44.53 25.70
CA GLN A 1040 -28.39 -43.90 24.64
C GLN A 1040 -27.94 -42.48 25.00
N ALA A 1041 -28.81 -41.70 25.67
CA ALA A 1041 -28.52 -40.33 26.04
C ALA A 1041 -27.38 -40.24 27.06
N ASP A 1042 -27.32 -41.19 28.00
CA ASP A 1042 -26.28 -41.22 29.03
C ASP A 1042 -24.92 -41.62 28.45
N VAL A 1043 -24.90 -42.49 27.43
CA VAL A 1043 -23.69 -42.73 26.62
C VAL A 1043 -23.23 -41.45 25.91
N GLU A 1044 -24.13 -40.70 25.28
CA GLU A 1044 -23.77 -39.47 24.55
C GLU A 1044 -23.28 -38.35 25.50
N ASN A 1045 -23.89 -38.21 26.68
CA ASN A 1045 -23.44 -37.29 27.74
C ASN A 1045 -22.07 -37.69 28.30
N LEU A 1046 -21.86 -38.98 28.62
CA LEU A 1046 -20.60 -39.52 29.12
C LEU A 1046 -19.47 -39.25 28.13
N LEU A 1047 -19.68 -39.57 26.85
CA LEU A 1047 -18.69 -39.34 25.79
C LEU A 1047 -18.38 -37.86 25.59
N SER A 1048 -19.37 -36.97 25.67
CA SER A 1048 -19.17 -35.52 25.56
C SER A 1048 -18.31 -35.00 26.71
N SER A 1049 -18.60 -35.43 27.95
CA SER A 1049 -17.76 -35.10 29.11
C SER A 1049 -16.35 -35.70 29.02
N SER A 1050 -16.19 -36.86 28.37
CA SER A 1050 -14.88 -37.45 28.07
C SER A 1050 -14.09 -36.65 27.02
N VAL A 1051 -14.75 -36.09 25.99
CA VAL A 1051 -14.11 -35.17 25.02
C VAL A 1051 -13.49 -33.99 25.76
N GLU A 1052 -14.29 -33.29 26.57
CA GLU A 1052 -13.87 -32.09 27.29
C GLU A 1052 -12.69 -32.38 28.23
N LYS A 1053 -12.78 -33.42 29.06
CA LYS A 1053 -11.73 -33.81 30.01
C LYS A 1053 -10.44 -34.24 29.32
N LEU A 1054 -10.54 -35.05 28.25
CA LEU A 1054 -9.36 -35.44 27.47
C LEU A 1054 -8.74 -34.23 26.77
N SER A 1055 -9.56 -33.33 26.21
CA SER A 1055 -9.05 -32.13 25.54
C SER A 1055 -8.26 -31.23 26.50
N ALA A 1056 -8.75 -31.03 27.73
CA ALA A 1056 -8.09 -30.25 28.76
C ALA A 1056 -6.84 -30.95 29.35
N ARG A 1057 -6.85 -32.28 29.51
CA ARG A 1057 -5.68 -33.03 29.99
C ARG A 1057 -4.54 -33.02 28.96
N LEU A 1058 -4.87 -33.16 27.68
CA LEU A 1058 -3.90 -33.11 26.57
C LEU A 1058 -3.36 -31.69 26.30
N ASP A 1059 -4.08 -30.63 26.68
CA ASP A 1059 -3.56 -29.25 26.60
C ASP A 1059 -2.72 -28.84 27.82
N SER A 1060 -2.82 -29.55 28.96
CA SER A 1060 -2.14 -29.20 30.22
C SER A 1060 -0.89 -30.02 30.53
N SER A 1061 -0.68 -31.18 29.90
CA SER A 1061 0.54 -31.98 30.02
C SER A 1061 1.15 -32.28 28.65
N LYS A 1062 2.41 -31.85 28.45
CA LYS A 1062 3.15 -32.07 27.19
C LYS A 1062 3.53 -33.54 26.96
N ASP A 1063 3.65 -34.31 28.05
CA ASP A 1063 4.08 -35.71 28.07
C ASP A 1063 2.91 -36.67 28.39
N ALA A 1064 1.66 -36.25 28.16
CA ALA A 1064 0.45 -37.03 28.47
C ALA A 1064 0.46 -38.40 27.79
N GLY A 1065 0.59 -39.46 28.59
CA GLY A 1065 0.73 -40.82 28.09
C GLY A 1065 -0.60 -41.54 27.89
N ILE A 1066 -0.54 -42.76 27.35
CA ILE A 1066 -1.69 -43.68 27.31
C ILE A 1066 -2.26 -43.90 28.72
N LYS A 1067 -1.41 -43.87 29.76
CA LYS A 1067 -1.86 -43.97 31.17
C LYS A 1067 -2.78 -42.82 31.58
N ASP A 1068 -2.39 -41.56 31.34
CA ASP A 1068 -3.21 -40.38 31.64
C ASP A 1068 -4.56 -40.41 30.91
N ILE A 1069 -4.55 -40.90 29.67
CA ILE A 1069 -5.76 -41.06 28.84
C ILE A 1069 -6.71 -42.08 29.47
N ILE A 1070 -6.18 -43.23 29.94
CA ILE A 1070 -6.99 -44.25 30.64
C ILE A 1070 -7.53 -43.70 31.96
N GLU A 1071 -6.72 -42.97 32.74
CA GLU A 1071 -7.11 -42.39 34.03
C GLU A 1071 -8.30 -41.42 33.87
N VAL A 1072 -8.26 -40.54 32.85
CA VAL A 1072 -9.38 -39.64 32.52
C VAL A 1072 -10.63 -40.38 32.03
N LEU A 1073 -10.47 -41.47 31.27
CA LEU A 1073 -11.58 -42.32 30.83
C LEU A 1073 -12.19 -43.11 32.00
N GLY A 1074 -11.34 -43.65 32.88
CA GLY A 1074 -11.71 -44.36 34.11
C GLY A 1074 -12.50 -43.46 35.04
N GLU A 1075 -12.01 -42.25 35.34
CA GLU A 1075 -12.76 -41.24 36.09
C GLU A 1075 -14.13 -40.93 35.47
N ALA A 1076 -14.22 -40.82 34.14
CA ALA A 1076 -15.48 -40.50 33.46
C ALA A 1076 -16.51 -41.64 33.57
N VAL A 1077 -16.05 -42.90 33.58
CA VAL A 1077 -16.91 -44.08 33.79
C VAL A 1077 -17.23 -44.30 35.27
N GLU A 1078 -16.27 -44.14 36.19
CA GLU A 1078 -16.50 -44.26 37.63
C GLU A 1078 -17.53 -43.23 38.12
N LYS A 1079 -17.44 -41.97 37.63
CA LYS A 1079 -18.38 -40.88 37.96
C LYS A 1079 -19.79 -41.04 37.35
N SER A 1080 -20.01 -42.03 36.47
CA SER A 1080 -21.31 -42.25 35.81
C SER A 1080 -21.91 -43.64 36.09
N ILE A 1081 -21.10 -44.65 36.40
CA ILE A 1081 -21.53 -46.03 36.71
C ILE A 1081 -21.35 -46.36 38.21
N GLY A 1082 -20.53 -45.60 38.95
CA GLY A 1082 -20.38 -45.74 40.41
C GLY A 1082 -19.55 -46.94 40.87
N MET A 1083 -18.80 -47.58 39.96
CA MET A 1083 -17.95 -48.74 40.26
C MET A 1083 -16.57 -48.60 39.61
N LYS A 1084 -15.52 -48.95 40.35
CA LYS A 1084 -14.17 -49.13 39.77
C LYS A 1084 -14.11 -50.37 38.90
N LEU A 1085 -13.40 -50.26 37.79
CA LEU A 1085 -13.42 -51.22 36.70
C LEU A 1085 -11.99 -51.43 36.15
N GLU A 1086 -11.08 -51.81 37.04
CA GLU A 1086 -9.64 -52.01 36.76
C GLU A 1086 -9.40 -52.96 35.55
N SER A 1087 -10.24 -53.98 35.40
CA SER A 1087 -10.22 -54.90 34.25
C SER A 1087 -10.64 -54.24 32.92
N MET A 1088 -11.48 -53.21 32.96
CA MET A 1088 -11.80 -52.38 31.79
C MET A 1088 -10.63 -51.46 31.45
N GLU A 1089 -9.97 -50.86 32.44
CA GLU A 1089 -8.80 -50.01 32.24
C GLU A 1089 -7.65 -50.77 31.57
N GLU A 1090 -7.34 -51.99 32.00
CA GLU A 1090 -6.36 -52.86 31.31
C GLU A 1090 -6.75 -53.25 29.88
N ILE A 1091 -8.05 -53.38 29.59
CA ILE A 1091 -8.55 -53.67 28.24
C ILE A 1091 -8.41 -52.41 27.36
N MET A 1092 -8.86 -51.24 27.85
CA MET A 1092 -8.69 -49.97 27.15
C MET A 1092 -7.22 -49.64 26.91
N ALA A 1093 -6.33 -49.92 27.86
CA ALA A 1093 -4.88 -49.75 27.72
C ALA A 1093 -4.32 -50.54 26.54
N ARG A 1094 -4.64 -51.84 26.45
CA ARG A 1094 -4.19 -52.72 25.37
C ARG A 1094 -4.83 -52.36 24.03
N MET A 1095 -6.08 -51.91 24.02
CA MET A 1095 -6.73 -51.43 22.80
C MET A 1095 -6.13 -50.11 22.31
N LEU A 1096 -5.84 -49.14 23.19
CA LEU A 1096 -5.19 -47.88 22.81
C LEU A 1096 -3.75 -48.08 22.33
N ALA A 1097 -2.95 -48.84 23.08
CA ALA A 1097 -1.56 -49.14 22.72
C ALA A 1097 -1.40 -49.88 21.38
N LYS A 1098 -2.48 -50.50 20.88
CA LYS A 1098 -2.57 -51.09 19.54
C LYS A 1098 -3.19 -50.13 18.52
N ASN A 1099 -4.37 -49.58 18.80
CA ASN A 1099 -5.15 -48.76 17.85
C ASN A 1099 -4.53 -47.37 17.56
N LEU A 1100 -3.51 -46.95 18.32
CA LEU A 1100 -2.70 -45.76 18.05
C LEU A 1100 -1.45 -46.05 17.21
N GLN A 1101 -1.16 -47.31 16.86
CA GLN A 1101 -0.03 -47.66 15.99
C GLN A 1101 -0.37 -47.36 14.53
N GLN A 1102 0.58 -46.78 13.79
CA GLN A 1102 0.39 -46.36 12.39
C GLN A 1102 -0.01 -47.51 11.44
N GLU A 1103 0.34 -48.75 11.76
CA GLU A 1103 -0.01 -49.94 10.96
C GLU A 1103 -1.42 -50.48 11.24
N ASP A 1104 -2.12 -50.01 12.28
CA ASP A 1104 -3.44 -50.55 12.63
C ASP A 1104 -4.55 -50.04 11.69
N ALA A 1105 -5.47 -50.93 11.31
CA ALA A 1105 -6.62 -50.60 10.47
C ALA A 1105 -7.56 -49.58 11.13
N VAL A 1106 -7.67 -49.55 12.46
CA VAL A 1106 -8.46 -48.57 13.22
C VAL A 1106 -7.83 -47.19 13.13
N PHE A 1107 -6.50 -47.08 13.33
CA PHE A 1107 -5.78 -45.82 13.16
C PHE A 1107 -5.99 -45.23 11.76
N ASN A 1108 -5.80 -46.06 10.74
CA ASN A 1108 -5.94 -45.66 9.34
C ASN A 1108 -7.40 -45.29 8.98
N MET A 1109 -8.40 -45.97 9.55
CA MET A 1109 -9.82 -45.63 9.38
C MET A 1109 -10.16 -44.26 9.98
N VAL A 1110 -9.73 -44.00 11.22
CA VAL A 1110 -9.99 -42.75 11.94
C VAL A 1110 -9.23 -41.59 11.31
N SER A 1111 -7.95 -41.76 11.01
CA SER A 1111 -7.13 -40.78 10.29
C SER A 1111 -7.72 -40.45 8.91
N ARG A 1112 -8.18 -41.45 8.14
CA ARG A 1112 -8.83 -41.21 6.84
C ARG A 1112 -10.17 -40.49 6.98
N ALA A 1113 -10.96 -40.76 8.03
CA ALA A 1113 -12.21 -40.05 8.29
C ALA A 1113 -11.96 -38.57 8.64
N ILE A 1114 -10.97 -38.28 9.49
CA ILE A 1114 -10.57 -36.91 9.88
C ILE A 1114 -9.97 -36.16 8.69
N TYR A 1115 -9.11 -36.81 7.89
CA TYR A 1115 -8.60 -36.26 6.63
C TYR A 1115 -9.74 -35.89 5.66
N LEU A 1116 -10.72 -36.78 5.47
CA LEU A 1116 -11.87 -36.51 4.60
C LEU A 1116 -12.77 -35.41 5.14
N ALA A 1117 -12.91 -35.29 6.47
CA ALA A 1117 -13.66 -34.23 7.11
C ALA A 1117 -12.99 -32.86 6.91
N ALA A 1118 -11.68 -32.78 7.21
CA ALA A 1118 -10.87 -31.60 6.96
C ALA A 1118 -10.82 -31.25 5.47
N ARG A 1119 -10.77 -32.22 4.55
CA ARG A 1119 -10.89 -32.00 3.09
C ARG A 1119 -12.23 -31.35 2.72
N GLY A 1120 -13.31 -31.71 3.40
CA GLY A 1120 -14.63 -31.09 3.26
C GLY A 1120 -14.61 -29.59 3.51
N VAL A 1121 -14.00 -29.16 4.63
CA VAL A 1121 -13.86 -27.74 5.02
C VAL A 1121 -12.80 -27.00 4.20
N VAL A 1122 -11.66 -27.63 3.92
CA VAL A 1122 -10.54 -27.01 3.19
C VAL A 1122 -10.94 -26.64 1.76
N LEU A 1123 -11.75 -27.48 1.10
CA LEU A 1123 -12.25 -27.23 -0.26
C LEU A 1123 -13.62 -26.51 -0.26
N GLY A 1124 -14.57 -26.95 0.55
CA GLY A 1124 -15.95 -26.42 0.64
C GLY A 1124 -16.13 -25.25 1.60
N GLY A 1125 -15.04 -24.60 2.02
CA GLY A 1125 -15.03 -23.46 2.93
C GLY A 1125 -15.45 -23.80 4.36
N THR A 1126 -15.45 -22.78 5.23
CA THR A 1126 -15.98 -22.90 6.61
C THR A 1126 -17.50 -22.67 6.68
N GLY A 1127 -18.17 -22.62 5.52
CA GLY A 1127 -19.60 -22.45 5.39
C GLY A 1127 -20.40 -23.71 5.71
N LYS A 1128 -21.70 -23.68 5.42
CA LYS A 1128 -22.63 -24.79 5.72
C LYS A 1128 -22.24 -26.08 5.02
N ASP A 1129 -21.95 -26.01 3.72
CA ASP A 1129 -21.77 -27.22 2.89
C ASP A 1129 -20.43 -27.91 3.21
N GLY A 1130 -19.36 -27.16 3.48
CA GLY A 1130 -18.10 -27.69 4.02
C GLY A 1130 -18.24 -28.32 5.41
N ARG A 1131 -19.05 -27.73 6.30
CA ARG A 1131 -19.38 -28.30 7.63
C ARG A 1131 -20.23 -29.57 7.52
N GLU A 1132 -21.25 -29.60 6.66
CA GLU A 1132 -22.08 -30.79 6.42
C GLU A 1132 -21.29 -31.94 5.78
N LEU A 1133 -20.29 -31.65 4.93
CA LEU A 1133 -19.31 -32.64 4.45
C LEU A 1133 -18.48 -33.21 5.60
N ALA A 1134 -17.97 -32.34 6.48
CA ALA A 1134 -17.13 -32.73 7.60
C ALA A 1134 -17.89 -33.61 8.61
N GLU A 1135 -19.11 -33.24 8.95
CA GLU A 1135 -19.97 -34.03 9.84
C GLU A 1135 -20.22 -35.45 9.25
N LYS A 1136 -20.62 -35.54 7.97
CA LYS A 1136 -20.83 -36.82 7.28
C LYS A 1136 -19.58 -37.69 7.16
N ALA A 1137 -18.39 -37.11 7.25
CA ALA A 1137 -17.14 -37.86 7.30
C ALA A 1137 -16.83 -38.35 8.73
N LEU A 1138 -16.96 -37.49 9.74
CA LEU A 1138 -16.71 -37.84 11.15
C LEU A 1138 -17.73 -38.83 11.72
N GLN A 1139 -19.01 -38.74 11.33
CA GLN A 1139 -20.06 -39.70 11.70
C GLN A 1139 -19.66 -41.16 11.37
N LYS A 1140 -18.95 -41.40 10.26
CA LYS A 1140 -18.50 -42.74 9.83
C LYS A 1140 -17.45 -43.35 10.76
N ALA A 1141 -16.75 -42.53 11.54
CA ALA A 1141 -15.77 -42.95 12.56
C ALA A 1141 -16.27 -42.64 13.98
N GLY A 1142 -17.57 -42.36 14.18
CA GLY A 1142 -18.15 -42.02 15.48
C GLY A 1142 -17.70 -40.68 16.09
N ALA A 1143 -16.84 -39.92 15.39
CA ALA A 1143 -16.11 -38.76 15.91
C ALA A 1143 -16.88 -37.42 15.74
N GLY A 1144 -18.20 -37.45 15.60
CA GLY A 1144 -19.01 -36.26 15.30
C GLY A 1144 -18.92 -35.13 16.32
N LEU A 1145 -18.62 -35.45 17.59
CA LEU A 1145 -18.41 -34.46 18.65
C LEU A 1145 -17.16 -33.58 18.43
N LEU A 1146 -16.23 -33.98 17.56
CA LEU A 1146 -15.00 -33.24 17.24
C LEU A 1146 -15.15 -32.34 16.00
N LEU A 1147 -16.39 -32.13 15.52
CA LEU A 1147 -16.66 -31.33 14.31
C LEU A 1147 -16.09 -29.91 14.41
N ASP A 1148 -16.30 -29.23 15.55
CA ASP A 1148 -15.81 -27.86 15.74
C ASP A 1148 -14.28 -27.79 15.88
N GLU A 1149 -13.63 -28.78 16.49
CA GLU A 1149 -12.16 -28.87 16.51
C GLU A 1149 -11.60 -29.08 15.09
N VAL A 1150 -12.22 -29.95 14.27
CA VAL A 1150 -11.82 -30.19 12.88
C VAL A 1150 -12.05 -28.96 12.00
N VAL A 1151 -13.19 -28.26 12.16
CA VAL A 1151 -13.46 -27.01 11.44
C VAL A 1151 -12.48 -25.91 11.85
N ALA A 1152 -12.13 -25.80 13.14
CA ALA A 1152 -11.15 -24.83 13.65
C ALA A 1152 -9.69 -25.17 13.29
N ALA A 1153 -9.37 -26.44 13.03
CA ALA A 1153 -8.09 -26.85 12.46
C ALA A 1153 -8.02 -26.56 10.95
N ALA A 1154 -9.10 -26.87 10.21
CA ALA A 1154 -9.16 -26.70 8.77
C ALA A 1154 -9.29 -25.23 8.32
N SER A 1155 -9.94 -24.37 9.10
CA SER A 1155 -10.07 -22.93 8.78
C SER A 1155 -8.72 -22.21 8.69
N VAL A 1156 -7.76 -22.60 9.55
CA VAL A 1156 -6.38 -22.10 9.53
C VAL A 1156 -5.68 -22.50 8.23
N LEU A 1157 -5.93 -23.72 7.72
CA LEU A 1157 -5.39 -24.18 6.43
C LEU A 1157 -6.04 -23.45 5.24
N VAL A 1158 -7.33 -23.09 5.33
CA VAL A 1158 -8.01 -22.26 4.31
C VAL A 1158 -7.40 -20.85 4.27
N ALA A 1159 -7.12 -20.25 5.43
CA ALA A 1159 -6.47 -18.93 5.50
C ALA A 1159 -5.05 -19.00 4.89
N ALA A 1160 -4.22 -19.93 5.36
CA ALA A 1160 -2.86 -20.11 4.86
C ALA A 1160 -2.82 -20.41 3.35
N ALA A 1161 -3.74 -21.22 2.84
CA ALA A 1161 -3.85 -21.48 1.40
C ALA A 1161 -4.14 -20.20 0.60
N LYS A 1162 -5.16 -19.42 0.98
CA LYS A 1162 -5.54 -18.17 0.27
C LYS A 1162 -4.42 -17.14 0.26
N ILE A 1163 -3.76 -16.94 1.42
CA ILE A 1163 -2.66 -15.98 1.58
C ILE A 1163 -1.46 -16.43 0.75
N SER A 1164 -1.09 -17.71 0.84
CA SER A 1164 -0.05 -18.34 0.04
C SER A 1164 -0.28 -18.25 -1.47
N VAL A 1165 -1.51 -18.52 -1.96
CA VAL A 1165 -1.86 -18.37 -3.38
C VAL A 1165 -1.78 -16.90 -3.82
N SER A 1166 -2.18 -15.97 -2.97
CA SER A 1166 -2.11 -14.52 -3.25
C SER A 1166 -0.67 -13.99 -3.32
N VAL A 1167 0.20 -14.44 -2.40
CA VAL A 1167 1.59 -13.98 -2.29
C VAL A 1167 2.53 -14.73 -3.26
N HIS A 1168 2.42 -16.07 -3.33
CA HIS A 1168 3.34 -16.94 -4.06
C HIS A 1168 2.77 -17.51 -5.37
N GLY A 1169 1.51 -17.21 -5.71
CA GLY A 1169 0.85 -17.65 -6.95
C GLY A 1169 1.69 -17.52 -8.23
N PRO A 1170 2.45 -16.43 -8.47
CA PRO A 1170 3.34 -16.32 -9.64
C PRO A 1170 4.48 -17.36 -9.68
N TRP A 1171 4.98 -17.80 -8.52
CA TRP A 1171 6.00 -18.85 -8.41
C TRP A 1171 5.37 -20.23 -8.60
N TYR A 1172 4.21 -20.51 -7.99
CA TYR A 1172 3.45 -21.74 -8.23
C TYR A 1172 3.08 -21.89 -9.71
N ALA A 1173 2.57 -20.84 -10.34
CA ALA A 1173 2.29 -20.77 -11.77
C ALA A 1173 3.54 -20.86 -12.66
N SER A 1174 4.75 -20.75 -12.11
CA SER A 1174 6.03 -20.95 -12.81
C SER A 1174 6.58 -22.36 -12.60
N LEU A 1175 6.25 -23.02 -11.48
CA LEU A 1175 6.56 -24.43 -11.20
C LEU A 1175 5.62 -25.38 -11.96
N ILE A 1176 4.32 -25.11 -12.01
CA ILE A 1176 3.33 -26.00 -12.65
C ILE A 1176 3.45 -26.00 -14.19
N LYS A 1177 3.88 -24.90 -14.83
CA LYS A 1177 3.98 -24.74 -16.30
C LYS A 1177 5.12 -25.52 -16.97
N LYS A 1178 5.63 -26.59 -16.36
CA LYS A 1178 6.81 -27.31 -16.85
C LYS A 1178 6.83 -28.82 -16.54
N GLU A 1179 5.72 -29.35 -16.05
CA GLU A 1179 5.41 -30.80 -16.14
C GLU A 1179 4.67 -31.07 -17.46
#